data_AF-A0A0P4R0A5-F1
#
_entry.id   AF-A0A0P4R0A5-F1
#
_cell.length_a   1.000
_cell.length_b   1.000
_cell.length_c   1.000
_cell.angle_alpha   90.00
_cell.angle_beta   90.00
_cell.angle_gamma   90.00
#
_symmetry.space_group_name_H-M   'P 1'
#
loop_
_entity.id
_entity.type
_entity.pdbx_description
1 polymer ?
#
loop_
_entity_poly.entity_id
_entity_poly.type
_entity_poly.pdbx_seq_one_letter_code
_entity_poly.pdbx_strand_id
1 'polypeptide(L)'
;MVENAQAGPFPRPASLEMQHEWVEAGLNTPGVNAPREALLSFAPFVVDPESMLTERDQVGMRMWRPDVLRLLHTDAGEMLIAVVRMHGVGGSVWEHNERISSLWHSPANPAPVREDESSLSAVRPYVQQVAGGSTQEFAAVESVAENRESLVANLEKAASGLREREGHRAYDLRQDLILNGQLEPGLYVAQHILIKEAPLQTGDGRPLHPAEHWQWMAVRGNNRTQRRHDIFRISSADVVAGVPVKKIGGSGEDVVFDPNDWLRRLSDLLNEEYASLSAATSPADPDDDSRAVQAARLAVVESHLVVGTSVPRRLYRIAQMSNRRDHVHMPLEFTPNDRGRALGRSVLGMYAAEGVLDERVAEVLSGGVPIAGLPGLPTGATVSELRDIRSMMLLRELFPVERRKRLLIRRALSEAPPSQLSAPEANRRARVWSAMTSESFPSPWNPRIAEVFQLGDVRDGLNPSDRRLPELLAQADTDDEAFEELISFRAAHWLAAFDIIDADRGSLTGQKTDDDGTKADRVRRTVKNNLMAMRKNRRKAVGVLRELAAAMDEGDRRPRKVSATGEPLLEPMNRAWFNREFPKEAGTRGRGVPKPRANSAAPRPTVQSVRLAVGNGATVPGEERPAPAAKSGPVRSPEIVPTRPAPDEVQPQSLESVPATDPAPDLAVNLEQQVGRLVHDVGRCQELAASLAVQAKPGGRSLTRDQADSIALGLMTAEVEIRRLRAKLEGLAEPLAGP
;
A
#
# COMPACT_ATOMS: atom_id res chain seq x y z
N MET A 1 9.29 45.57 -18.99
CA MET A 1 7.90 46.01 -18.75
C MET A 1 7.38 45.13 -17.63
N VAL A 2 7.07 45.73 -16.47
CA VAL A 2 6.62 45.00 -15.28
C VAL A 2 5.17 44.59 -15.52
N GLU A 3 4.92 43.31 -15.74
CA GLU A 3 3.57 42.76 -15.70
C GLU A 3 2.96 43.10 -14.33
N ASN A 4 1.81 43.78 -14.36
CA ASN A 4 1.08 44.23 -13.18
C ASN A 4 1.00 43.11 -12.13
N ALA A 5 1.45 43.43 -10.91
CA ALA A 5 1.27 42.59 -9.74
C ALA A 5 -0.21 42.19 -9.61
N GLN A 6 -0.49 40.90 -9.78
CA GLN A 6 -1.84 40.36 -9.77
C GLN A 6 -2.45 40.56 -8.38
N ALA A 7 -3.63 41.19 -8.31
CA ALA A 7 -4.34 41.44 -7.07
C ALA A 7 -5.12 40.17 -6.65
N GLY A 8 -4.45 39.19 -6.06
CA GLY A 8 -5.10 38.02 -5.48
C GLY A 8 -4.19 36.80 -5.28
N PRO A 9 -4.65 35.78 -4.54
CA PRO A 9 -3.82 34.63 -4.16
C PRO A 9 -3.64 33.59 -5.28
N PHE A 10 -4.42 33.65 -6.36
CA PHE A 10 -4.42 32.64 -7.42
C PHE A 10 -3.53 33.06 -8.60
N PRO A 11 -2.34 32.47 -8.79
CA PRO A 11 -1.46 32.84 -9.89
C PRO A 11 -2.06 32.44 -11.24
N ARG A 12 -1.69 33.12 -12.32
CA ARG A 12 -1.88 32.64 -13.70
C ARG A 12 -0.79 31.61 -14.07
N PRO A 13 -1.03 30.74 -15.06
CA PRO A 13 0.02 29.94 -15.66
C PRO A 13 1.19 30.81 -16.12
N ALA A 14 2.43 30.33 -15.97
CA ALA A 14 3.62 30.99 -16.49
C ALA A 14 3.53 31.19 -18.02
N SER A 15 4.37 32.07 -18.59
CA SER A 15 4.43 32.23 -20.04
C SER A 15 4.83 30.92 -20.73
N LEU A 16 4.36 30.70 -21.96
CA LEU A 16 4.72 29.50 -22.74
C LEU A 16 6.24 29.37 -22.89
N GLU A 17 6.94 30.48 -23.11
CA GLU A 17 8.41 30.51 -23.18
C GLU A 17 9.04 29.96 -21.89
N MET A 18 8.62 30.45 -20.73
CA MET A 18 9.14 29.99 -19.44
C MET A 18 8.77 28.53 -19.15
N GLN A 19 7.57 28.09 -19.57
CA GLN A 19 7.17 26.67 -19.50
C GLN A 19 8.11 25.79 -20.34
N HIS A 20 8.42 26.20 -21.56
CA HIS A 20 9.37 25.49 -22.43
C HIS A 20 10.78 25.48 -21.83
N GLU A 21 11.26 26.60 -21.30
CA GLU A 21 12.56 26.64 -20.60
C GLU A 21 12.61 25.67 -19.42
N TRP A 22 11.54 25.59 -18.63
CA TRP A 22 11.44 24.66 -17.51
C TRP A 22 11.47 23.20 -17.96
N VAL A 23 10.81 22.88 -19.07
CA VAL A 23 10.83 21.52 -19.66
C VAL A 23 12.21 21.17 -20.19
N GLU A 24 12.85 22.03 -20.98
CA GLU A 24 14.20 21.76 -21.50
C GLU A 24 15.20 21.61 -20.35
N ALA A 25 15.10 22.45 -19.32
CA ALA A 25 15.97 22.36 -18.15
C ALA A 25 15.80 21.01 -17.42
N GLY A 26 14.57 20.51 -17.30
CA GLY A 26 14.30 19.18 -16.77
C GLY A 26 14.93 18.08 -17.61
N LEU A 27 14.76 18.13 -18.93
CA LEU A 27 15.33 17.14 -19.85
C LEU A 27 16.86 17.15 -19.91
N ASN A 28 17.49 18.31 -19.66
CA ASN A 28 18.94 18.45 -19.53
C ASN A 28 19.48 18.03 -18.16
N THR A 29 18.61 17.79 -17.17
CA THR A 29 19.02 17.46 -15.80
C THR A 29 19.39 15.97 -15.69
N PRO A 30 20.59 15.62 -15.18
CA PRO A 30 21.00 14.22 -15.02
C PRO A 30 20.01 13.38 -14.21
N GLY A 31 19.69 12.19 -14.72
CA GLY A 31 18.78 11.24 -14.07
C GLY A 31 17.28 11.48 -14.32
N VAL A 32 16.90 12.60 -14.93
CA VAL A 32 15.54 12.81 -15.43
C VAL A 32 15.34 11.97 -16.69
N ASN A 33 14.33 11.10 -16.67
CA ASN A 33 13.89 10.33 -17.84
C ASN A 33 12.36 10.27 -17.93
N ALA A 34 11.67 11.30 -17.45
CA ALA A 34 10.26 11.52 -17.74
C ALA A 34 10.08 11.91 -19.23
N PRO A 35 8.98 11.48 -19.88
CA PRO A 35 8.68 11.90 -21.24
C PRO A 35 8.52 13.42 -21.36
N ARG A 36 8.96 13.99 -22.48
CA ARG A 36 8.83 15.42 -22.77
C ARG A 36 7.37 15.87 -22.70
N GLU A 37 6.47 15.07 -23.26
CA GLU A 37 5.04 15.32 -23.34
C GLU A 37 4.39 15.35 -21.95
N ALA A 38 4.87 14.52 -21.02
CA ALA A 38 4.44 14.54 -19.64
C ALA A 38 4.88 15.82 -18.91
N LEU A 39 6.09 16.30 -19.16
CA LEU A 39 6.58 17.56 -18.59
C LEU A 39 5.83 18.75 -19.18
N LEU A 40 5.59 18.76 -20.49
CA LEU A 40 4.78 19.79 -21.17
C LEU A 40 3.35 19.85 -20.64
N SER A 41 2.71 18.70 -20.38
CA SER A 41 1.35 18.68 -19.84
C SER A 41 1.25 19.24 -18.41
N PHE A 42 2.35 19.21 -17.65
CA PHE A 42 2.41 19.72 -16.28
C PHE A 42 2.91 21.15 -16.16
N ALA A 43 3.72 21.64 -17.11
CA ALA A 43 4.34 22.95 -17.06
C ALA A 43 3.34 24.11 -16.77
N PRO A 44 2.09 24.12 -17.29
CA PRO A 44 1.10 25.15 -16.96
C PRO A 44 0.75 25.23 -15.47
N PHE A 45 0.92 24.13 -14.72
CA PHE A 45 0.62 24.05 -13.29
C PHE A 45 1.80 24.46 -12.40
N VAL A 46 3.01 24.66 -12.95
CA VAL A 46 4.18 25.05 -12.15
C VAL A 46 4.10 26.54 -11.84
N VAL A 47 4.14 26.88 -10.55
CA VAL A 47 4.13 28.26 -10.07
C VAL A 47 5.57 28.69 -9.86
N ASP A 48 5.94 29.83 -10.45
CA ASP A 48 7.30 30.38 -10.36
C ASP A 48 8.39 29.39 -10.83
N PRO A 49 8.27 28.85 -12.07
CA PRO A 49 9.21 27.86 -12.60
C PRO A 49 10.65 28.37 -12.66
N GLU A 50 10.87 29.68 -12.83
CA GLU A 50 12.19 30.30 -12.90
C GLU A 50 13.01 30.05 -11.62
N SER A 51 12.36 30.05 -10.45
CA SER A 51 13.00 29.78 -9.16
C SER A 51 13.64 28.39 -9.05
N MET A 52 13.17 27.44 -9.88
CA MET A 52 13.68 26.06 -9.92
C MET A 52 14.88 25.88 -10.83
N LEU A 53 15.24 26.88 -11.63
CA LEU A 53 16.23 26.74 -12.69
C LEU A 53 17.60 27.28 -12.25
N THR A 54 18.66 26.66 -12.74
CA THR A 54 20.01 27.22 -12.60
C THR A 54 20.19 28.46 -13.48
N GLU A 55 21.28 29.19 -13.25
CA GLU A 55 21.82 30.09 -14.27
C GLU A 55 22.21 29.30 -15.53
N ARG A 56 22.32 30.01 -16.66
CA ARG A 56 22.77 29.41 -17.91
C ARG A 56 24.25 29.04 -17.80
N ASP A 57 24.59 27.84 -18.23
CA ASP A 57 25.98 27.41 -18.34
C ASP A 57 26.69 28.06 -19.55
N GLN A 58 27.95 27.68 -19.78
CA GLN A 58 28.77 28.22 -20.89
C GLN A 58 28.20 27.93 -22.29
N VAL A 59 27.33 26.93 -22.40
CA VAL A 59 26.66 26.52 -23.65
C VAL A 59 25.24 27.10 -23.73
N GLY A 60 24.83 27.90 -22.75
CA GLY A 60 23.52 28.54 -22.67
C GLY A 60 22.41 27.64 -22.13
N MET A 61 22.73 26.44 -21.67
CA MET A 61 21.77 25.47 -21.13
C MET A 61 21.46 25.77 -19.67
N ARG A 62 20.19 25.55 -19.28
CA ARG A 62 19.75 25.56 -17.89
C ARG A 62 19.45 24.13 -17.47
N MET A 63 19.54 23.87 -16.17
CA MET A 63 19.09 22.64 -15.53
C MET A 63 18.14 22.97 -14.39
N TRP A 64 17.41 21.97 -13.90
CA TRP A 64 16.78 22.09 -12.59
C TRP A 64 17.83 22.12 -11.50
N ARG A 65 17.62 22.96 -10.50
CA ARG A 65 18.57 23.10 -9.41
C ARG A 65 18.66 21.81 -8.59
N PRO A 66 19.85 21.46 -8.04
CA PRO A 66 19.98 20.26 -7.22
C PRO A 66 19.10 20.24 -5.98
N ASP A 67 18.80 21.40 -5.37
CA ASP A 67 18.01 21.49 -4.13
C ASP A 67 16.51 21.24 -4.33
N VAL A 68 16.01 21.31 -5.57
CA VAL A 68 14.64 20.91 -5.92
C VAL A 68 14.54 19.42 -6.27
N LEU A 69 15.65 18.68 -6.24
CA LEU A 69 15.69 17.26 -6.58
C LEU A 69 15.93 16.38 -5.35
N ARG A 70 15.26 15.23 -5.30
CA ARG A 70 15.41 14.26 -4.21
C ARG A 70 15.43 12.84 -4.76
N LEU A 71 16.41 12.05 -4.34
CA LEU A 71 16.45 10.62 -4.65
C LEU A 71 15.73 9.83 -3.54
N LEU A 72 14.74 9.03 -3.91
CA LEU A 72 14.00 8.17 -2.99
C LEU A 72 14.26 6.70 -3.29
N HIS A 73 14.71 5.98 -2.27
CA HIS A 73 15.04 4.56 -2.34
C HIS A 73 13.87 3.72 -1.78
N THR A 74 13.46 2.71 -2.55
CA THR A 74 12.49 1.69 -2.13
C THR A 74 13.09 0.30 -2.36
N ASP A 75 12.55 -0.74 -1.71
CA ASP A 75 13.01 -2.11 -1.98
C ASP A 75 12.73 -2.58 -3.43
N ALA A 76 11.86 -1.90 -4.19
CA ALA A 76 11.61 -2.21 -5.62
C ALA A 76 12.54 -1.46 -6.59
N GLY A 77 13.26 -0.44 -6.11
CA GLY A 77 14.10 0.43 -6.93
C GLY A 77 14.07 1.89 -6.46
N GLU A 78 14.76 2.74 -7.22
CA GLU A 78 14.95 4.16 -6.94
C GLU A 78 14.10 5.03 -7.85
N MET A 79 13.66 6.18 -7.33
CA MET A 79 13.01 7.22 -8.12
C MET A 79 13.58 8.60 -7.78
N LEU A 80 13.81 9.40 -8.82
CA LEU A 80 14.17 10.81 -8.72
C LEU A 80 12.89 11.64 -8.67
N ILE A 81 12.83 12.52 -7.69
CA ILE A 81 11.68 13.38 -7.41
C ILE A 81 12.07 14.83 -7.64
N ALA A 82 11.24 15.57 -8.37
CA ALA A 82 11.28 17.03 -8.41
C ALA A 82 10.27 17.62 -7.41
N VAL A 83 10.71 18.51 -6.53
CA VAL A 83 9.89 19.29 -5.61
C VAL A 83 9.41 20.53 -6.36
N VAL A 84 8.11 20.65 -6.56
CA VAL A 84 7.49 21.75 -7.31
C VAL A 84 6.50 22.51 -6.44
N ARG A 85 6.44 23.83 -6.62
CA ARG A 85 5.27 24.62 -6.25
C ARG A 85 4.31 24.55 -7.42
N MET A 86 3.08 24.09 -7.18
CA MET A 86 2.08 23.95 -8.23
C MET A 86 0.76 24.61 -7.87
N HIS A 87 -0.04 24.93 -8.88
CA HIS A 87 -1.41 25.39 -8.69
C HIS A 87 -2.21 24.38 -7.86
N GLY A 88 -3.10 24.89 -7.00
CA GLY A 88 -3.95 24.11 -6.11
C GLY A 88 -4.87 23.09 -6.76
N VAL A 89 -5.10 23.19 -8.07
CA VAL A 89 -5.88 22.22 -8.87
C VAL A 89 -5.01 21.18 -9.58
N GLY A 90 -3.68 21.32 -9.52
CA GLY A 90 -2.73 20.44 -10.21
C GLY A 90 -2.78 18.99 -9.74
N GLY A 91 -2.54 18.08 -10.70
CA GLY A 91 -2.61 16.63 -10.54
C GLY A 91 -4.04 16.08 -10.55
N SER A 92 -4.18 14.77 -10.46
CA SER A 92 -5.48 14.07 -10.41
C SER A 92 -5.44 12.88 -9.47
N VAL A 93 -6.63 12.39 -9.08
CA VAL A 93 -6.71 11.13 -8.37
C VAL A 93 -6.22 9.97 -9.24
N TRP A 94 -5.60 8.98 -8.60
CA TRP A 94 -5.20 7.75 -9.27
C TRP A 94 -6.20 6.63 -9.02
N GLU A 95 -6.84 6.14 -10.08
CA GLU A 95 -7.77 5.00 -10.01
C GLU A 95 -7.07 3.75 -9.48
N HIS A 96 -5.78 3.58 -9.76
CA HIS A 96 -5.01 2.43 -9.28
C HIS A 96 -4.57 2.51 -7.80
N ASN A 97 -5.20 3.36 -6.99
CA ASN A 97 -4.90 3.42 -5.57
C ASN A 97 -5.39 2.16 -4.84
N GLU A 98 -4.51 1.56 -4.03
CA GLU A 98 -4.81 0.31 -3.33
C GLU A 98 -6.01 0.41 -2.39
N ARG A 99 -6.24 1.59 -1.80
CA ARG A 99 -7.40 1.86 -0.94
C ARG A 99 -8.70 1.90 -1.73
N ILE A 100 -8.74 1.83 -3.04
CA ILE A 100 -10.00 1.78 -3.79
C ILE A 100 -10.03 0.63 -4.77
N SER A 101 -8.97 -0.19 -4.80
CA SER A 101 -8.82 -1.34 -5.71
C SER A 101 -10.01 -2.29 -5.75
N SER A 102 -10.77 -2.40 -4.65
CA SER A 102 -11.97 -3.25 -4.57
C SER A 102 -13.21 -2.70 -5.29
N LEU A 103 -13.14 -1.50 -5.86
CA LEU A 103 -14.25 -0.92 -6.63
C LEU A 103 -14.37 -1.50 -8.04
N TRP A 104 -13.30 -2.14 -8.51
CA TRP A 104 -13.23 -2.71 -9.85
C TRP A 104 -13.17 -4.23 -9.78
N HIS A 105 -13.61 -4.86 -10.88
CA HIS A 105 -13.35 -6.28 -11.08
C HIS A 105 -11.85 -6.53 -11.07
N SER A 106 -11.43 -7.45 -10.21
CA SER A 106 -10.02 -7.76 -10.02
C SER A 106 -9.48 -8.52 -11.24
N PRO A 107 -8.33 -8.14 -11.80
CA PRO A 107 -7.68 -8.94 -12.84
C PRO A 107 -7.39 -10.37 -12.39
N ALA A 108 -7.17 -10.59 -11.09
CA ALA A 108 -6.96 -11.91 -10.53
C ALA A 108 -8.22 -12.75 -10.41
N ASN A 109 -9.42 -12.23 -10.70
CA ASN A 109 -10.65 -13.03 -10.74
C ASN A 109 -10.82 -13.63 -12.15
N PRO A 110 -10.69 -14.96 -12.32
CA PRO A 110 -10.81 -15.60 -13.63
C PRO A 110 -12.26 -15.78 -14.09
N ALA A 111 -13.25 -15.43 -13.26
CA ALA A 111 -14.65 -15.43 -13.67
C ALA A 111 -14.92 -14.30 -14.69
N PRO A 112 -15.89 -14.48 -15.60
CA PRO A 112 -16.32 -13.42 -16.50
C PRO A 112 -16.74 -12.17 -15.75
N VAL A 113 -16.41 -11.00 -16.30
CA VAL A 113 -16.88 -9.71 -15.79
C VAL A 113 -18.39 -9.64 -15.97
N ARG A 114 -19.12 -9.30 -14.90
CA ARG A 114 -20.57 -9.12 -14.96
C ARG A 114 -20.91 -7.80 -15.64
N GLU A 115 -22.10 -7.69 -16.25
CA GLU A 115 -22.51 -6.47 -16.97
C GLU A 115 -22.52 -5.20 -16.08
N ASP A 116 -22.75 -5.35 -14.78
CA ASP A 116 -22.75 -4.27 -13.78
C ASP A 116 -21.37 -3.99 -13.17
N GLU A 117 -20.36 -4.79 -13.50
CA GLU A 117 -18.99 -4.65 -12.98
C GLU A 117 -18.09 -3.95 -14.01
N SER A 118 -17.35 -2.93 -13.56
CA SER A 118 -16.33 -2.28 -14.37
C SER A 118 -14.95 -2.87 -14.08
N SER A 119 -14.20 -3.24 -15.11
CA SER A 119 -12.76 -3.53 -14.98
C SER A 119 -11.95 -2.26 -15.18
N LEU A 120 -10.90 -2.09 -14.39
CA LEU A 120 -9.92 -1.03 -14.61
C LEU A 120 -8.80 -1.55 -15.52
N SER A 121 -8.45 -0.78 -16.54
CA SER A 121 -7.38 -1.15 -17.48
C SER A 121 -6.05 -1.32 -16.76
N ALA A 122 -5.26 -2.33 -17.15
CA ALA A 122 -3.94 -2.53 -16.56
C ALA A 122 -3.00 -1.36 -16.86
N VAL A 123 -2.22 -0.97 -15.86
CA VAL A 123 -1.14 0.00 -16.00
C VAL A 123 0.12 -0.72 -16.45
N ARG A 124 0.80 -0.19 -17.46
CA ARG A 124 2.05 -0.74 -18.00
C ARG A 124 3.15 0.32 -17.98
N PRO A 125 4.43 -0.06 -18.05
CA PRO A 125 5.50 0.91 -18.28
C PRO A 125 5.28 1.64 -19.61
N TYR A 126 5.51 2.95 -19.63
CA TYR A 126 5.48 3.70 -20.88
C TYR A 126 6.78 3.48 -21.66
N VAL A 127 6.63 3.14 -22.94
CA VAL A 127 7.73 2.89 -23.86
C VAL A 127 7.52 3.64 -25.16
N GLN A 128 8.57 4.25 -25.69
CA GLN A 128 8.55 4.96 -26.96
C GLN A 128 9.53 4.33 -27.94
N GLN A 129 9.16 4.26 -29.22
CA GLN A 129 10.07 3.92 -30.30
C GLN A 129 10.95 5.13 -30.62
N VAL A 130 12.26 4.98 -30.50
CA VAL A 130 13.24 6.03 -30.83
C VAL A 130 13.67 5.91 -32.29
N ALA A 131 14.08 7.03 -32.89
CA ALA A 131 14.67 7.05 -34.23
C ALA A 131 15.86 6.06 -34.29
N GLY A 132 15.73 5.02 -35.12
CA GLY A 132 16.68 3.89 -35.18
C GLY A 132 16.06 2.53 -34.79
N GLY A 133 14.80 2.50 -34.35
CA GLY A 133 14.05 1.26 -34.09
C GLY A 133 14.33 0.63 -32.72
N SER A 134 15.07 1.31 -31.84
CA SER A 134 15.23 0.92 -30.44
C SER A 134 14.07 1.44 -29.59
N THR A 135 13.56 0.60 -28.69
CA THR A 135 12.58 1.01 -27.68
C THR A 135 13.28 1.64 -26.48
N GLN A 136 12.80 2.80 -26.04
CA GLN A 136 13.23 3.47 -24.80
C GLN A 136 12.11 3.42 -23.77
N GLU A 137 12.46 3.08 -22.52
CA GLU A 137 11.54 3.13 -21.38
C GLU A 137 11.71 4.44 -20.60
N PHE A 138 10.63 5.00 -20.07
CA PHE A 138 10.63 6.29 -19.38
C PHE A 138 10.05 6.21 -17.97
N ALA A 139 10.32 7.22 -17.15
CA ALA A 139 9.67 7.42 -15.84
C ALA A 139 8.18 7.82 -15.96
N ALA A 140 7.40 7.03 -16.71
CA ALA A 140 5.98 7.17 -16.87
C ALA A 140 5.32 5.79 -16.99
N VAL A 141 4.02 5.77 -16.79
CA VAL A 141 3.18 4.59 -17.00
C VAL A 141 2.14 4.86 -18.07
N GLU A 142 1.57 3.81 -18.65
CA GLU A 142 0.55 3.88 -19.69
C GLU A 142 -0.69 3.07 -19.29
N SER A 143 -1.86 3.58 -19.68
CA SER A 143 -3.14 2.91 -19.58
C SER A 143 -3.99 3.21 -20.82
N VAL A 144 -5.05 2.43 -21.01
CA VAL A 144 -5.97 2.60 -22.14
C VAL A 144 -7.40 2.73 -21.62
N ALA A 145 -8.15 3.71 -22.10
CA ALA A 145 -9.59 3.83 -21.89
C ALA A 145 -10.33 3.50 -23.21
N GLU A 146 -11.54 2.94 -23.12
CA GLU A 146 -12.35 2.63 -24.31
C GLU A 146 -12.75 3.91 -25.05
N ASN A 147 -13.36 4.85 -24.32
CA ASN A 147 -13.78 6.17 -24.78
C ASN A 147 -13.62 7.21 -23.67
N ARG A 148 -13.86 8.48 -24.01
CA ARG A 148 -13.77 9.60 -23.05
C ARG A 148 -14.74 9.45 -21.89
N GLU A 149 -15.95 8.97 -22.16
CA GLU A 149 -17.00 8.77 -21.15
C GLU A 149 -16.53 7.74 -20.11
N SER A 150 -15.90 6.65 -20.54
CA SER A 150 -15.32 5.64 -19.66
C SER A 150 -14.16 6.19 -18.83
N LEU A 151 -13.30 7.03 -19.41
CA LEU A 151 -12.23 7.72 -18.67
C LEU A 151 -12.81 8.63 -17.57
N VAL A 152 -13.80 9.45 -17.91
CA VAL A 152 -14.49 10.32 -16.94
C VAL A 152 -15.15 9.49 -15.84
N ALA A 153 -15.91 8.46 -16.20
CA ALA A 153 -16.61 7.60 -15.26
C ALA A 153 -15.64 6.89 -14.28
N ASN A 154 -14.49 6.42 -14.77
CA ASN A 154 -13.49 5.77 -13.92
C ASN A 154 -12.86 6.75 -12.91
N LEU A 155 -12.51 7.97 -13.34
CA LEU A 155 -11.99 9.02 -12.46
C LEU A 155 -13.02 9.46 -11.42
N GLU A 156 -14.29 9.61 -11.80
CA GLU A 156 -15.38 9.96 -10.87
C GLU A 156 -15.69 8.84 -9.89
N LYS A 157 -15.66 7.57 -10.34
CA LYS A 157 -15.78 6.39 -9.49
C LYS A 157 -14.64 6.32 -8.47
N ALA A 158 -13.40 6.58 -8.91
CA ALA A 158 -12.25 6.64 -8.02
C ALA A 158 -12.38 7.75 -6.96
N ALA A 159 -12.74 8.97 -7.38
CA ALA A 159 -12.95 10.10 -6.48
C ALA A 159 -14.07 9.81 -5.45
N SER A 160 -15.16 9.20 -5.88
CA SER A 160 -16.29 8.85 -5.00
C SER A 160 -15.92 7.77 -3.99
N GLY A 161 -15.20 6.72 -4.42
CA GLY A 161 -14.72 5.70 -3.49
C GLY A 161 -13.70 6.21 -2.47
N LEU A 162 -12.90 7.23 -2.81
CA LEU A 162 -12.01 7.89 -1.85
C LEU A 162 -12.80 8.67 -0.78
N ARG A 163 -13.91 9.30 -1.16
CA ARG A 163 -14.83 10.00 -0.23
C ARG A 163 -15.52 9.03 0.71
N GLU A 164 -16.05 7.91 0.20
CA GLU A 164 -16.73 6.90 1.02
C GLU A 164 -15.79 6.31 2.08
N ARG A 165 -14.51 6.09 1.72
CA ARG A 165 -13.49 5.56 2.63
C ARG A 165 -12.87 6.61 3.56
N GLU A 166 -13.33 7.86 3.49
CA GLU A 166 -12.87 8.94 4.37
C GLU A 166 -13.50 8.89 5.76
N GLY A 167 -14.68 8.27 5.92
CA GLY A 167 -15.35 8.10 7.22
C GLY A 167 -14.54 7.33 8.30
N HIS A 168 -13.32 6.90 7.96
CA HIS A 168 -12.35 6.31 8.88
C HIS A 168 -11.34 7.33 9.47
N ARG A 169 -11.39 8.62 9.09
CA ARG A 169 -10.56 9.68 9.68
C ARG A 169 -11.18 10.20 10.98
N ALA A 170 -10.32 10.55 11.94
CA ALA A 170 -10.73 11.20 13.18
C ALA A 170 -11.02 12.72 13.03
N TYR A 171 -10.79 13.28 11.83
CA TYR A 171 -10.97 14.70 11.52
C TYR A 171 -11.45 14.89 10.08
N ASP A 172 -12.04 16.05 9.81
CA ASP A 172 -12.48 16.45 8.47
C ASP A 172 -11.30 17.02 7.66
N LEU A 173 -10.86 16.29 6.63
CA LEU A 173 -9.74 16.69 5.78
C LEU A 173 -10.07 17.93 4.95
N ARG A 174 -11.32 18.09 4.51
CA ARG A 174 -11.73 19.26 3.72
C ARG A 174 -11.56 20.52 4.56
N GLN A 175 -12.07 20.49 5.80
CA GLN A 175 -11.97 21.63 6.70
C GLN A 175 -10.51 21.92 7.10
N ASP A 176 -9.71 20.88 7.34
CA ASP A 176 -8.27 21.03 7.61
C ASP A 176 -7.53 21.72 6.45
N LEU A 177 -7.80 21.30 5.21
CA LEU A 177 -7.19 21.93 4.03
C LEU A 177 -7.62 23.39 3.84
N ILE A 178 -8.88 23.72 4.12
CA ILE A 178 -9.38 25.11 4.06
C ILE A 178 -8.67 25.99 5.09
N LEU A 179 -8.51 25.50 6.32
CA LEU A 179 -7.95 26.28 7.43
C LEU A 179 -6.41 26.37 7.38
N ASN A 180 -5.75 25.27 7.05
CA ASN A 180 -4.30 25.11 7.20
C ASN A 180 -3.55 25.04 5.85
N GLY A 181 -4.26 24.87 4.74
CA GLY A 181 -3.64 24.55 3.46
C GLY A 181 -3.10 23.11 3.42
N GLN A 182 -2.30 22.79 2.40
CA GLN A 182 -1.64 21.49 2.29
C GLN A 182 -0.27 21.53 2.97
N LEU A 183 -0.14 20.90 4.14
CA LEU A 183 1.13 20.80 4.87
C LEU A 183 2.03 19.66 4.35
N GLU A 184 1.44 18.53 3.99
CA GLU A 184 2.17 17.37 3.47
C GLU A 184 2.08 17.29 1.93
N PRO A 185 3.21 17.30 1.21
CA PRO A 185 3.20 17.24 -0.25
C PRO A 185 2.62 15.92 -0.77
N GLY A 186 1.91 16.00 -1.90
CA GLY A 186 1.52 14.82 -2.68
C GLY A 186 2.72 14.25 -3.46
N LEU A 187 2.65 12.99 -3.87
CA LEU A 187 3.59 12.38 -4.82
C LEU A 187 2.83 11.97 -6.07
N TYR A 188 3.30 12.39 -7.25
CA TYR A 188 2.63 12.16 -8.52
C TYR A 188 3.53 11.42 -9.50
N VAL A 189 2.93 10.56 -10.31
CA VAL A 189 3.59 9.86 -11.41
C VAL A 189 2.93 10.24 -12.73
N ALA A 190 3.73 10.42 -13.78
CA ALA A 190 3.21 10.64 -15.12
C ALA A 190 2.51 9.38 -15.64
N GLN A 191 1.29 9.56 -16.15
CA GLN A 191 0.50 8.54 -16.81
C GLN A 191 0.07 9.03 -18.19
N HIS A 192 0.39 8.23 -19.20
CA HIS A 192 -0.15 8.33 -20.55
C HIS A 192 -1.47 7.55 -20.62
N ILE A 193 -2.53 8.19 -21.11
CA ILE A 193 -3.85 7.58 -21.25
C ILE A 193 -4.26 7.66 -22.72
N LEU A 194 -4.35 6.51 -23.36
CA LEU A 194 -4.82 6.36 -24.73
C LEU A 194 -6.32 6.10 -24.77
N ILE A 195 -7.07 6.81 -25.61
CA ILE A 195 -8.48 6.50 -25.90
C ILE A 195 -8.52 5.61 -27.15
N LYS A 196 -9.16 4.43 -27.06
CA LYS A 196 -9.26 3.50 -28.21
C LYS A 196 -10.19 4.01 -29.30
N GLU A 197 -11.37 4.51 -28.90
CA GLU A 197 -12.33 5.08 -29.84
C GLU A 197 -11.79 6.40 -30.38
N ALA A 198 -11.72 6.49 -31.71
CA ALA A 198 -11.25 7.72 -32.37
C ALA A 198 -12.15 8.90 -31.97
N PRO A 199 -11.59 10.06 -31.63
CA PRO A 199 -12.39 11.22 -31.26
C PRO A 199 -13.39 11.58 -32.36
N LEU A 200 -14.62 11.86 -31.96
CA LEU A 200 -15.62 12.44 -32.85
C LEU A 200 -15.09 13.75 -33.43
N GLN A 201 -15.43 14.04 -34.69
CA GLN A 201 -14.97 15.23 -35.39
C GLN A 201 -16.08 16.27 -35.49
N THR A 202 -15.69 17.54 -35.42
CA THR A 202 -16.51 18.69 -35.81
C THR A 202 -16.82 18.66 -37.30
N GLY A 203 -17.78 19.48 -37.76
CA GLY A 203 -18.08 19.64 -39.19
C GLY A 203 -16.87 20.07 -40.03
N ASP A 204 -15.86 20.67 -39.40
CA ASP A 204 -14.60 21.11 -40.03
C ASP A 204 -13.47 20.06 -39.93
N GLY A 205 -13.77 18.84 -39.50
CA GLY A 205 -12.82 17.72 -39.39
C GLY A 205 -11.86 17.78 -38.19
N ARG A 206 -11.99 18.76 -37.29
CA ARG A 206 -11.19 18.83 -36.06
C ARG A 206 -11.75 17.90 -34.99
N PRO A 207 -10.91 17.19 -34.22
CA PRO A 207 -11.39 16.32 -33.16
C PRO A 207 -12.05 17.13 -32.03
N LEU A 208 -13.16 16.63 -31.50
CA LEU A 208 -13.90 17.24 -30.38
C LEU A 208 -13.18 17.11 -29.04
N HIS A 209 -12.28 16.13 -28.91
CA HIS A 209 -11.42 15.93 -27.75
C HIS A 209 -10.09 15.29 -28.17
N PRO A 210 -9.02 15.39 -27.35
CA PRO A 210 -7.78 14.66 -27.59
C PRO A 210 -7.99 13.14 -27.63
N ALA A 211 -7.19 12.44 -28.44
CA ALA A 211 -7.14 10.96 -28.43
C ALA A 211 -6.19 10.42 -27.34
N GLU A 212 -5.28 11.27 -26.86
CA GLU A 212 -4.25 10.94 -25.89
C GLU A 212 -4.23 12.00 -24.80
N HIS A 213 -4.05 11.57 -23.55
CA HIS A 213 -4.00 12.45 -22.39
C HIS A 213 -2.74 12.15 -21.57
N TRP A 214 -2.00 13.20 -21.21
CA TRP A 214 -0.87 13.12 -20.28
C TRP A 214 -1.24 13.75 -18.96
N GLN A 215 -1.11 12.98 -17.88
CA GLN A 215 -1.52 13.45 -16.57
C GLN A 215 -0.59 12.99 -15.45
N TRP A 216 -0.55 13.77 -14.37
CA TRP A 216 0.19 13.47 -13.15
C TRP A 216 -0.74 12.93 -12.07
N MET A 217 -0.70 11.61 -11.87
CA MET A 217 -1.62 10.87 -11.01
C MET A 217 -1.09 10.80 -9.57
N ALA A 218 -1.91 11.14 -8.59
CA ALA A 218 -1.53 11.15 -7.18
C ALA A 218 -1.30 9.72 -6.65
N VAL A 219 -0.04 9.33 -6.51
CA VAL A 219 0.36 8.09 -5.85
C VAL A 219 0.20 8.22 -4.34
N ARG A 220 0.69 9.34 -3.78
CA ARG A 220 0.49 9.73 -2.37
C ARG A 220 -0.30 11.03 -2.31
N GLY A 221 -1.19 11.12 -1.32
CA GLY A 221 -2.07 12.29 -1.19
C GLY A 221 -3.30 12.25 -2.09
N ASN A 222 -3.79 11.05 -2.45
CA ASN A 222 -4.99 10.88 -3.29
C ASN A 222 -6.23 11.60 -2.72
N ASN A 223 -6.56 11.38 -1.44
CA ASN A 223 -7.65 12.10 -0.77
C ASN A 223 -7.40 13.62 -0.72
N ARG A 224 -6.14 14.08 -0.55
CA ARG A 224 -5.83 15.51 -0.55
C ARG A 224 -6.09 16.15 -1.90
N THR A 225 -5.65 15.50 -2.98
CA THR A 225 -5.93 15.93 -4.36
C THR A 225 -7.42 15.98 -4.63
N GLN A 226 -8.15 14.93 -4.26
CA GLN A 226 -9.61 14.88 -4.38
C GLN A 226 -10.30 16.02 -3.61
N ARG A 227 -9.86 16.34 -2.38
CA ARG A 227 -10.45 17.42 -1.59
C ARG A 227 -10.06 18.81 -2.09
N ARG A 228 -8.84 19.01 -2.58
CA ARG A 228 -8.46 20.24 -3.28
C ARG A 228 -9.42 20.48 -4.45
N HIS A 229 -9.58 19.48 -5.30
CA HIS A 229 -10.52 19.47 -6.43
C HIS A 229 -11.97 19.84 -6.01
N ASP A 230 -12.51 19.22 -4.96
CA ASP A 230 -13.82 19.58 -4.40
C ASP A 230 -13.89 21.07 -3.99
N ILE A 231 -12.86 21.59 -3.30
CA ILE A 231 -12.81 22.99 -2.83
C ILE A 231 -12.77 23.97 -4.01
N PHE A 232 -12.01 23.67 -5.06
CA PHE A 232 -11.98 24.46 -6.30
C PHE A 232 -13.23 24.28 -7.18
N ARG A 233 -14.10 23.32 -6.87
CA ARG A 233 -15.24 22.88 -7.70
C ARG A 233 -14.82 22.43 -9.11
N ILE A 234 -13.65 21.81 -9.20
CA ILE A 234 -13.06 21.22 -10.41
C ILE A 234 -12.73 19.77 -10.07
N SER A 235 -13.30 18.80 -10.75
CA SER A 235 -13.05 17.38 -10.50
C SER A 235 -11.75 16.92 -11.15
N SER A 236 -11.22 15.77 -10.72
CA SER A 236 -10.10 15.13 -11.44
C SER A 236 -10.46 14.79 -12.88
N ALA A 237 -11.71 14.44 -13.17
CA ALA A 237 -12.16 14.21 -14.53
C ALA A 237 -12.11 15.51 -15.37
N ASP A 238 -12.44 16.66 -14.79
CA ASP A 238 -12.30 17.95 -15.47
C ASP A 238 -10.82 18.26 -15.80
N VAL A 239 -9.90 18.00 -14.85
CA VAL A 239 -8.46 18.23 -15.05
C VAL A 239 -7.89 17.36 -16.17
N VAL A 240 -8.34 16.10 -16.30
CA VAL A 240 -7.81 15.16 -17.30
C VAL A 240 -8.53 15.25 -18.65
N ALA A 241 -9.86 15.28 -18.64
CA ALA A 241 -10.72 15.13 -19.81
C ALA A 241 -11.39 16.45 -20.23
N GLY A 242 -10.88 17.58 -19.74
CA GLY A 242 -11.29 18.93 -20.09
C GLY A 242 -12.31 19.54 -19.14
N VAL A 243 -12.23 20.86 -18.96
CA VAL A 243 -13.04 21.62 -18.00
C VAL A 243 -14.26 22.25 -18.70
N PRO A 244 -15.49 22.01 -18.21
CA PRO A 244 -16.68 22.72 -18.70
C PRO A 244 -16.56 24.24 -18.54
N VAL A 245 -16.88 25.00 -19.59
CA VAL A 245 -16.77 26.48 -19.63
C VAL A 245 -17.54 27.15 -18.48
N LYS A 246 -18.67 26.58 -18.06
CA LYS A 246 -19.45 27.06 -16.91
C LYS A 246 -18.68 27.09 -15.60
N LYS A 247 -17.76 26.14 -15.38
CA LYS A 247 -16.98 26.06 -14.13
C LYS A 247 -15.91 27.17 -14.05
N ILE A 248 -15.55 27.72 -15.21
CA ILE A 248 -14.50 28.74 -15.41
C ILE A 248 -15.06 30.08 -15.92
N GLY A 249 -16.33 30.38 -15.62
CA GLY A 249 -16.90 31.72 -15.76
C GLY A 249 -17.59 32.04 -17.09
N GLY A 250 -17.70 31.08 -18.01
CA GLY A 250 -18.48 31.26 -19.25
C GLY A 250 -19.91 30.70 -19.18
N SER A 251 -20.71 30.93 -20.21
CA SER A 251 -22.14 30.58 -20.26
C SER A 251 -22.50 29.38 -21.16
N GLY A 252 -21.54 28.82 -21.91
CA GLY A 252 -21.75 27.71 -22.85
C GLY A 252 -21.58 26.31 -22.25
N GLU A 253 -21.94 25.26 -23.01
CA GLU A 253 -21.73 23.84 -22.65
C GLU A 253 -20.38 23.28 -23.13
N ASP A 254 -19.57 24.12 -23.78
CA ASP A 254 -18.29 23.70 -24.33
C ASP A 254 -17.31 23.27 -23.24
N VAL A 255 -16.33 22.46 -23.65
CA VAL A 255 -15.27 21.94 -22.79
C VAL A 255 -13.92 22.47 -23.29
N VAL A 256 -13.11 23.01 -22.37
CA VAL A 256 -11.76 23.50 -22.66
C VAL A 256 -10.73 22.46 -22.22
N PHE A 257 -9.89 22.01 -23.14
CA PHE A 257 -8.90 20.96 -22.89
C PHE A 257 -7.50 21.50 -22.56
N ASP A 258 -7.11 22.64 -23.13
CA ASP A 258 -5.78 23.22 -22.91
C ASP A 258 -5.65 23.79 -21.49
N PRO A 259 -4.76 23.23 -20.64
CA PRO A 259 -4.51 23.74 -19.29
C PRO A 259 -4.10 25.20 -19.25
N ASN A 260 -3.40 25.72 -20.27
CA ASN A 260 -3.05 27.13 -20.32
C ASN A 260 -4.28 28.03 -20.38
N ASP A 261 -5.32 27.62 -21.10
CA ASP A 261 -6.53 28.40 -21.27
C ASP A 261 -7.43 28.28 -20.04
N TRP A 262 -7.84 27.07 -19.66
CA TRP A 262 -8.81 26.91 -18.57
C TRP A 262 -8.24 27.31 -17.22
N LEU A 263 -6.95 27.09 -16.95
CA LEU A 263 -6.33 27.47 -15.67
C LEU A 263 -6.20 28.98 -15.56
N ARG A 264 -5.89 29.69 -16.66
CA ARG A 264 -5.89 31.15 -16.70
C ARG A 264 -7.27 31.72 -16.37
N ARG A 265 -8.32 31.23 -17.05
CA ARG A 265 -9.70 31.66 -16.82
C ARG A 265 -10.17 31.36 -15.38
N LEU A 266 -9.82 30.18 -14.85
CA LEU A 266 -10.12 29.81 -13.47
C LEU A 266 -9.42 30.75 -12.47
N SER A 267 -8.13 31.03 -12.65
CA SER A 267 -7.39 31.95 -11.77
C SER A 267 -7.95 33.37 -11.81
N ASP A 268 -8.34 33.85 -12.99
CA ASP A 268 -8.97 35.17 -13.15
C ASP A 268 -10.30 35.24 -12.41
N LEU A 269 -11.18 34.25 -12.64
CA LEU A 269 -12.46 34.13 -11.95
C LEU A 269 -12.30 34.09 -10.41
N LEU A 270 -11.38 33.28 -9.92
CA LEU A 270 -11.16 33.14 -8.47
C LEU A 270 -10.57 34.40 -7.84
N ASN A 271 -9.69 35.12 -8.54
CA ASN A 271 -9.17 36.40 -8.04
C ASN A 271 -10.25 37.49 -8.04
N GLU A 272 -11.12 37.53 -9.05
CA GLU A 272 -12.29 38.43 -9.07
C GLU A 272 -13.26 38.13 -7.92
N GLU A 273 -13.62 36.84 -7.73
CA GLU A 273 -14.44 36.38 -6.61
C GLU A 273 -13.79 36.76 -5.26
N TYR A 274 -12.49 36.53 -5.10
CA TYR A 274 -11.76 36.84 -3.86
C TYR A 274 -11.71 38.34 -3.57
N ALA A 275 -11.45 39.17 -4.59
CA ALA A 275 -11.40 40.62 -4.45
C ALA A 275 -12.77 41.22 -4.11
N SER A 276 -13.86 40.70 -4.72
CA SER A 276 -15.22 41.18 -4.46
C SER A 276 -15.65 40.99 -2.99
N LEU A 277 -15.22 39.89 -2.36
CA LEU A 277 -15.52 39.57 -0.97
C LEU A 277 -14.60 40.28 0.02
N SER A 278 -13.34 40.46 -0.34
CA SER A 278 -12.37 41.23 0.47
C SER A 278 -12.73 42.72 0.55
N ALA A 279 -13.50 43.24 -0.41
CA ALA A 279 -13.99 44.62 -0.42
C ALA A 279 -15.32 44.82 0.33
N ALA A 280 -16.02 43.76 0.74
CA ALA A 280 -17.25 43.86 1.50
C ALA A 280 -16.95 44.22 2.98
N THR A 281 -17.56 45.29 3.50
CA THR A 281 -17.25 45.90 4.81
C THR A 281 -17.73 45.09 6.03
N SER A 282 -18.48 44.01 5.83
CA SER A 282 -18.85 43.10 6.92
C SER A 282 -17.82 41.98 7.02
N PRO A 283 -17.34 41.60 8.22
CA PRO A 283 -16.55 40.38 8.36
C PRO A 283 -17.34 39.24 7.73
N ALA A 284 -16.72 38.56 6.76
CA ALA A 284 -17.32 37.41 6.09
C ALA A 284 -17.90 36.48 7.16
N ASP A 285 -19.17 36.12 7.01
CA ASP A 285 -19.78 35.11 7.85
C ASP A 285 -18.89 33.86 7.75
N PRO A 286 -18.46 33.23 8.85
CA PRO A 286 -17.67 32.00 8.78
C PRO A 286 -18.35 30.86 8.02
N ASP A 287 -19.66 30.97 7.75
CA ASP A 287 -20.45 30.10 6.86
C ASP A 287 -20.50 30.57 5.39
N ASP A 288 -19.73 31.60 4.99
CA ASP A 288 -19.71 32.08 3.61
C ASP A 288 -19.06 31.04 2.68
N ASP A 289 -19.91 30.44 1.83
CA ASP A 289 -19.63 29.26 1.00
C ASP A 289 -18.78 29.56 -0.25
N SER A 290 -18.10 30.72 -0.26
CA SER A 290 -17.29 31.19 -1.38
C SER A 290 -16.09 30.28 -1.61
N ARG A 291 -16.05 29.65 -2.80
CA ARG A 291 -14.93 28.79 -3.19
C ARG A 291 -13.59 29.53 -3.19
N ALA A 292 -13.56 30.80 -3.58
CA ALA A 292 -12.31 31.55 -3.70
C ALA A 292 -11.68 31.83 -2.33
N VAL A 293 -12.50 32.13 -1.31
CA VAL A 293 -12.01 32.31 0.07
C VAL A 293 -11.55 30.97 0.64
N GLN A 294 -12.34 29.91 0.46
CA GLN A 294 -12.00 28.56 0.93
C GLN A 294 -10.74 28.00 0.26
N ALA A 295 -10.49 28.32 -1.01
CA ALA A 295 -9.36 27.83 -1.79
C ALA A 295 -8.08 28.68 -1.63
N ALA A 296 -8.14 29.86 -1.02
CA ALA A 296 -7.02 30.81 -1.01
C ALA A 296 -5.73 30.21 -0.41
N ARG A 297 -5.82 29.44 0.69
CA ARG A 297 -4.68 28.74 1.30
C ARG A 297 -4.18 27.54 0.50
N LEU A 298 -4.94 27.13 -0.51
CA LEU A 298 -4.62 26.02 -1.40
C LEU A 298 -4.24 26.52 -2.80
N ALA A 299 -4.26 27.83 -3.06
CA ALA A 299 -3.99 28.40 -4.38
C ALA A 299 -2.65 27.91 -4.96
N VAL A 300 -1.64 27.77 -4.10
CA VAL A 300 -0.34 27.19 -4.42
C VAL A 300 0.01 26.14 -3.37
N VAL A 301 0.42 24.95 -3.80
CA VAL A 301 0.81 23.84 -2.92
C VAL A 301 2.16 23.26 -3.33
N GLU A 302 2.93 22.76 -2.37
CA GLU A 302 4.14 21.98 -2.65
C GLU A 302 3.74 20.55 -3.05
N SER A 303 4.42 19.97 -4.05
CA SER A 303 4.20 18.61 -4.52
C SER A 303 5.47 17.98 -5.07
N HIS A 304 5.47 16.64 -5.10
CA HIS A 304 6.58 15.84 -5.57
C HIS A 304 6.21 15.15 -6.88
N LEU A 305 6.98 15.38 -7.94
CA LEU A 305 6.82 14.72 -9.24
C LEU A 305 7.87 13.63 -9.38
N VAL A 306 7.48 12.41 -9.73
CA VAL A 306 8.44 11.38 -10.13
C VAL A 306 8.92 11.67 -11.55
N VAL A 307 10.15 12.13 -11.67
CA VAL A 307 10.74 12.62 -12.92
C VAL A 307 11.86 11.72 -13.46
N GLY A 308 12.29 10.74 -12.65
CA GLY A 308 13.34 9.82 -13.05
C GLY A 308 13.27 8.47 -12.34
N THR A 309 13.75 7.41 -12.99
CA THR A 309 14.06 6.13 -12.34
C THR A 309 15.08 5.35 -13.17
N SER A 310 15.97 4.60 -12.50
CA SER A 310 16.93 3.70 -13.14
C SER A 310 16.29 2.40 -13.66
N VAL A 311 15.05 2.10 -13.26
CA VAL A 311 14.32 0.89 -13.66
C VAL A 311 12.87 1.21 -14.07
N PRO A 312 12.64 1.97 -15.16
CA PRO A 312 11.32 2.36 -15.66
C PRO A 312 10.25 1.26 -15.66
N ARG A 313 10.57 0.06 -16.13
CA ARG A 313 9.68 -1.11 -16.09
C ARG A 313 9.07 -1.44 -14.72
N ARG A 314 9.70 -1.02 -13.61
CA ARG A 314 9.23 -1.24 -12.22
C ARG A 314 8.55 -0.03 -11.60
N LEU A 315 8.41 1.10 -12.31
CA LEU A 315 7.93 2.37 -11.77
C LEU A 315 6.61 2.26 -11.02
N TYR A 316 5.62 1.57 -11.60
CA TYR A 316 4.33 1.34 -10.94
C TYR A 316 4.50 0.73 -9.54
N ARG A 317 5.38 -0.28 -9.40
CA ARG A 317 5.65 -0.95 -8.13
C ARG A 317 6.41 -0.04 -7.16
N ILE A 318 7.42 0.68 -7.66
CA ILE A 318 8.24 1.61 -6.85
C ILE A 318 7.34 2.70 -6.24
N ALA A 319 6.50 3.32 -7.06
CA ALA A 319 5.55 4.35 -6.64
C ALA A 319 4.57 3.81 -5.59
N GLN A 320 3.94 2.66 -5.85
CA GLN A 320 2.98 2.05 -4.91
C GLN A 320 3.66 1.64 -3.60
N MET A 321 4.88 1.11 -3.62
CA MET A 321 5.61 0.74 -2.40
C MET A 321 5.92 1.95 -1.51
N SER A 322 6.27 3.09 -2.12
CA SER A 322 6.43 4.34 -1.36
C SER A 322 5.14 4.72 -0.63
N ASN A 323 3.97 4.54 -1.27
CA ASN A 323 2.68 4.82 -0.65
C ASN A 323 2.33 3.82 0.48
N ARG A 324 2.62 2.52 0.28
CA ARG A 324 2.38 1.48 1.30
C ARG A 324 3.14 1.75 2.59
N ARG A 325 4.40 2.17 2.51
CA ARG A 325 5.23 2.45 3.70
C ARG A 325 4.56 3.48 4.59
N ASP A 326 4.00 4.54 4.00
CA ASP A 326 3.32 5.60 4.76
C ASP A 326 2.06 5.04 5.43
N HIS A 327 1.25 4.23 4.74
CA HIS A 327 0.01 3.67 5.29
C HIS A 327 0.17 2.50 6.27
N VAL A 328 1.29 1.79 6.27
CA VAL A 328 1.56 0.71 7.25
C VAL A 328 1.90 1.30 8.64
N HIS A 329 2.39 2.55 8.69
CA HIS A 329 2.91 3.17 9.91
C HIS A 329 2.14 4.43 10.40
N MET A 330 1.10 4.89 9.70
CA MET A 330 0.36 6.13 9.98
C MET A 330 -1.10 5.93 10.46
N PRO A 331 -1.76 6.98 11.02
CA PRO A 331 -3.09 6.87 11.67
C PRO A 331 -4.28 6.52 10.76
N LEU A 332 -4.11 6.50 9.43
CA LEU A 332 -5.15 6.09 8.49
C LEU A 332 -5.11 4.58 8.30
N GLU A 333 -5.94 3.87 9.07
CA GLU A 333 -5.94 2.41 9.02
C GLU A 333 -6.47 1.90 7.68
N PHE A 334 -5.64 1.19 6.94
CA PHE A 334 -6.11 0.25 5.94
C PHE A 334 -7.15 -0.70 6.57
N THR A 335 -8.21 -0.99 5.81
CA THR A 335 -9.11 -2.11 6.17
C THR A 335 -8.26 -3.39 6.29
N PRO A 336 -8.72 -4.42 7.05
CA PRO A 336 -7.95 -5.65 7.20
C PRO A 336 -7.52 -6.29 5.87
N ASN A 337 -8.36 -6.22 4.83
CA ASN A 337 -8.02 -6.73 3.50
C ASN A 337 -6.98 -5.89 2.79
N ASP A 338 -7.16 -4.56 2.73
CA ASP A 338 -6.19 -3.68 2.06
C ASP A 338 -4.81 -3.79 2.72
N ARG A 339 -4.78 -3.90 4.06
CA ARG A 339 -3.53 -4.11 4.81
C ARG A 339 -2.88 -5.44 4.45
N GLY A 340 -3.68 -6.52 4.42
CA GLY A 340 -3.19 -7.85 4.04
C GLY A 340 -2.63 -7.86 2.61
N ARG A 341 -3.33 -7.22 1.67
CA ARG A 341 -2.91 -7.10 0.27
C ARG A 341 -1.63 -6.28 0.13
N ALA A 342 -1.57 -5.10 0.76
CA ALA A 342 -0.37 -4.27 0.75
C ALA A 342 0.87 -5.01 1.27
N LEU A 343 0.74 -5.71 2.41
CA LEU A 343 1.83 -6.53 2.96
C LEU A 343 2.23 -7.69 2.02
N GLY A 344 1.25 -8.39 1.44
CA GLY A 344 1.50 -9.46 0.47
C GLY A 344 2.26 -8.97 -0.76
N ARG A 345 1.86 -7.82 -1.32
CA ARG A 345 2.55 -7.18 -2.44
C ARG A 345 3.96 -6.71 -2.09
N SER A 346 4.21 -6.28 -0.85
CA SER A 346 5.57 -5.97 -0.39
C SER A 346 6.46 -7.21 -0.34
N VAL A 347 5.95 -8.35 0.13
CA VAL A 347 6.70 -9.62 0.13
C VAL A 347 7.02 -10.06 -1.30
N LEU A 348 6.02 -10.11 -2.18
CA LEU A 348 6.21 -10.49 -3.59
C LEU A 348 7.14 -9.52 -4.33
N GLY A 349 7.04 -8.22 -4.02
CA GLY A 349 7.94 -7.20 -4.56
C GLY A 349 9.39 -7.41 -4.15
N MET A 350 9.64 -7.73 -2.87
CA MET A 350 10.98 -8.07 -2.38
C MET A 350 11.53 -9.35 -3.04
N TYR A 351 10.69 -10.37 -3.23
CA TYR A 351 11.10 -11.59 -3.92
C TYR A 351 11.49 -11.35 -5.38
N ALA A 352 10.71 -10.52 -6.08
CA ALA A 352 11.01 -10.13 -7.46
C ALA A 352 12.28 -9.27 -7.56
N ALA A 353 12.48 -8.32 -6.65
CA ALA A 353 13.67 -7.48 -6.61
C ALA A 353 14.96 -8.29 -6.40
N GLU A 354 14.89 -9.33 -5.55
CA GLU A 354 15.99 -10.24 -5.24
C GLU A 354 16.17 -11.38 -6.25
N GLY A 355 15.32 -11.44 -7.27
CA GLY A 355 15.36 -12.47 -8.33
C GLY A 355 15.05 -13.88 -7.84
N VAL A 356 14.35 -14.05 -6.71
CA VAL A 356 13.91 -15.36 -6.21
C VAL A 356 12.51 -15.74 -6.70
N LEU A 357 11.78 -14.78 -7.26
CA LEU A 357 10.50 -14.98 -7.92
C LEU A 357 10.51 -14.21 -9.24
N ASP A 358 10.03 -14.84 -10.31
CA ASP A 358 9.89 -14.17 -11.60
C ASP A 358 8.96 -12.95 -11.50
N GLU A 359 9.30 -11.86 -12.20
CA GLU A 359 8.57 -10.60 -12.09
C GLU A 359 7.13 -10.71 -12.57
N ARG A 360 6.88 -11.51 -13.62
CA ARG A 360 5.54 -11.73 -14.16
C ARG A 360 4.73 -12.59 -13.21
N VAL A 361 5.32 -13.64 -12.66
CA VAL A 361 4.67 -14.46 -11.63
C VAL A 361 4.30 -13.60 -10.41
N ALA A 362 5.22 -12.77 -9.92
CA ALA A 362 4.96 -11.85 -8.81
C ALA A 362 3.80 -10.90 -9.12
N GLU A 363 3.69 -10.41 -10.35
CA GLU A 363 2.59 -9.56 -10.81
C GLU A 363 1.24 -10.27 -10.76
N VAL A 364 1.17 -11.51 -11.28
CA VAL A 364 -0.06 -12.29 -11.27
C VAL A 364 -0.49 -12.64 -9.84
N LEU A 365 0.46 -13.07 -9.00
CA LEU A 365 0.20 -13.34 -7.59
C LEU A 365 -0.23 -12.06 -6.84
N SER A 366 0.30 -10.89 -7.22
CA SER A 366 -0.06 -9.60 -6.64
C SER A 366 -1.47 -9.08 -7.01
N GLY A 367 -2.10 -9.71 -8.01
CA GLY A 367 -3.39 -9.31 -8.55
C GLY A 367 -3.34 -8.18 -9.59
N GLY A 368 -2.13 -7.79 -10.04
CA GLY A 368 -1.97 -6.73 -11.04
C GLY A 368 -2.31 -7.17 -12.47
N VAL A 369 -2.27 -8.47 -12.74
CA VAL A 369 -2.53 -9.05 -14.07
C VAL A 369 -3.31 -10.37 -13.97
N PRO A 370 -3.96 -10.81 -15.06
CA PRO A 370 -4.78 -12.02 -15.06
C PRO A 370 -4.05 -13.29 -14.66
N ILE A 371 -4.76 -14.21 -13.99
CA ILE A 371 -4.22 -15.53 -13.60
C ILE A 371 -3.64 -16.27 -14.79
N ALA A 372 -4.26 -16.13 -15.98
CA ALA A 372 -3.80 -16.71 -17.24
C ALA A 372 -2.35 -16.35 -17.62
N GLY A 373 -1.74 -15.34 -16.98
CA GLY A 373 -0.33 -15.00 -17.13
C GLY A 373 0.64 -15.91 -16.36
N LEU A 374 0.18 -16.87 -15.56
CA LEU A 374 1.06 -17.83 -14.88
C LEU A 374 1.65 -18.86 -15.87
N PRO A 375 2.93 -19.20 -15.75
CA PRO A 375 3.54 -20.25 -16.56
C PRO A 375 3.02 -21.64 -16.16
N GLY A 376 2.88 -22.53 -17.13
CA GLY A 376 2.56 -23.95 -16.87
C GLY A 376 1.11 -24.23 -16.47
N LEU A 377 0.18 -23.30 -16.72
CA LEU A 377 -1.24 -23.54 -16.46
C LEU A 377 -1.79 -24.70 -17.30
N PRO A 378 -2.65 -25.57 -16.73
CA PRO A 378 -3.34 -26.60 -17.50
C PRO A 378 -4.24 -25.99 -18.58
N THR A 379 -4.22 -26.59 -19.78
CA THR A 379 -5.14 -26.19 -20.86
C THR A 379 -6.58 -26.47 -20.45
N GLY A 380 -7.46 -25.47 -20.57
CA GLY A 380 -8.87 -25.61 -20.20
C GLY A 380 -9.13 -25.69 -18.70
N ALA A 381 -8.19 -25.24 -17.85
CA ALA A 381 -8.41 -25.16 -16.41
C ALA A 381 -9.69 -24.36 -16.09
N THR A 382 -10.51 -24.90 -15.19
CA THR A 382 -11.76 -24.24 -14.77
C THR A 382 -11.49 -23.06 -13.82
N VAL A 383 -12.51 -22.24 -13.55
CA VAL A 383 -12.41 -21.06 -12.66
C VAL A 383 -11.92 -21.46 -11.27
N SER A 384 -12.47 -22.54 -10.71
CA SER A 384 -12.09 -23.09 -9.40
C SER A 384 -10.64 -23.57 -9.39
N GLU A 385 -10.19 -24.23 -10.46
CA GLU A 385 -8.79 -24.67 -10.59
C GLU A 385 -7.82 -23.48 -10.70
N LEU A 386 -8.13 -22.46 -11.50
CA LEU A 386 -7.31 -21.26 -11.62
C LEU A 386 -7.19 -20.50 -10.28
N ARG A 387 -8.30 -20.38 -9.55
CA ARG A 387 -8.32 -19.81 -8.19
C ARG A 387 -7.46 -20.61 -7.23
N ASP A 388 -7.54 -21.95 -7.30
CA ASP A 388 -6.77 -22.85 -6.46
C ASP A 388 -5.26 -22.70 -6.72
N ILE A 389 -4.85 -22.74 -7.99
CA ILE A 389 -3.44 -22.59 -8.38
C ILE A 389 -2.86 -21.29 -7.80
N ARG A 390 -3.53 -20.15 -8.02
CA ARG A 390 -3.04 -18.87 -7.48
C ARG A 390 -3.01 -18.86 -5.95
N SER A 391 -4.05 -19.37 -5.29
CA SER A 391 -4.14 -19.44 -3.83
C SER A 391 -3.02 -20.29 -3.22
N MET A 392 -2.73 -21.46 -3.80
CA MET A 392 -1.70 -22.37 -3.31
C MET A 392 -0.28 -21.87 -3.61
N MET A 393 -0.06 -21.21 -4.75
CA MET A 393 1.20 -20.51 -5.01
C MET A 393 1.42 -19.40 -3.98
N LEU A 394 0.40 -18.57 -3.69
CA LEU A 394 0.48 -17.55 -2.63
C LEU A 394 0.80 -18.18 -1.26
N LEU A 395 0.19 -19.32 -0.93
CA LEU A 395 0.47 -20.04 0.32
C LEU A 395 1.95 -20.43 0.41
N ARG A 396 2.51 -21.03 -0.65
CA ARG A 396 3.93 -21.44 -0.71
C ARG A 396 4.88 -20.24 -0.58
N GLU A 397 4.56 -19.11 -1.21
CA GLU A 397 5.39 -17.91 -1.14
C GLU A 397 5.36 -17.23 0.24
N LEU A 398 4.21 -17.28 0.93
CA LEU A 398 4.03 -16.67 2.25
C LEU A 398 4.47 -17.58 3.41
N PHE A 399 4.53 -18.90 3.17
CA PHE A 399 4.98 -19.90 4.13
C PHE A 399 6.12 -20.76 3.58
N PRO A 400 7.25 -20.16 3.15
CA PRO A 400 8.27 -20.86 2.40
C PRO A 400 9.07 -21.83 3.27
N VAL A 401 9.41 -22.98 2.71
CA VAL A 401 10.40 -23.91 3.27
C VAL A 401 11.83 -23.49 2.94
N GLU A 402 12.05 -22.71 1.88
CA GLU A 402 13.37 -22.28 1.43
C GLU A 402 14.01 -21.26 2.37
N ARG A 403 15.27 -21.48 2.77
CA ARG A 403 15.99 -20.59 3.70
C ARG A 403 16.10 -19.15 3.19
N ARG A 404 16.34 -18.95 1.88
CA ARG A 404 16.48 -17.62 1.27
C ARG A 404 15.17 -16.83 1.35
N LYS A 405 14.05 -17.42 0.89
CA LYS A 405 12.72 -16.79 1.00
C LYS A 405 12.31 -16.53 2.45
N ARG A 406 12.62 -17.44 3.39
CA ARG A 406 12.40 -17.23 4.83
C ARG A 406 13.11 -16.00 5.40
N LEU A 407 14.31 -15.65 4.91
CA LEU A 407 15.00 -14.43 5.31
C LEU A 407 14.35 -13.17 4.72
N LEU A 408 13.97 -13.23 3.45
CA LEU A 408 13.36 -12.09 2.75
C LEU A 408 11.98 -11.74 3.32
N ILE A 409 11.09 -12.71 3.54
CA ILE A 409 9.78 -12.41 4.13
C ILE A 409 9.90 -11.81 5.55
N ARG A 410 10.90 -12.23 6.33
CA ARG A 410 11.18 -11.64 7.64
C ARG A 410 11.58 -10.18 7.53
N ARG A 411 12.40 -9.83 6.53
CA ARG A 411 12.76 -8.44 6.25
C ARG A 411 11.54 -7.64 5.79
N ALA A 412 10.72 -8.19 4.89
CA ALA A 412 9.54 -7.52 4.34
C ALA A 412 8.44 -7.27 5.39
N LEU A 413 8.26 -8.19 6.35
CA LEU A 413 7.21 -8.12 7.37
C LEU A 413 7.73 -7.73 8.77
N SER A 414 9.03 -7.46 8.89
CA SER A 414 9.73 -7.17 10.15
C SER A 414 9.50 -8.22 11.24
N GLU A 415 9.65 -9.50 10.89
CA GLU A 415 9.34 -10.64 11.77
C GLU A 415 10.57 -11.20 12.51
N ALA A 416 10.30 -11.77 13.69
CA ALA A 416 11.27 -12.50 14.48
C ALA A 416 11.89 -13.72 13.73
N PRO A 417 13.05 -14.24 14.18
CA PRO A 417 13.60 -15.51 13.69
C PRO A 417 12.59 -16.65 13.77
N PRO A 418 12.65 -17.68 12.89
CA PRO A 418 11.67 -18.78 12.89
C PRO A 418 11.46 -19.46 14.25
N SER A 419 12.53 -19.65 15.03
CA SER A 419 12.45 -20.23 16.38
C SER A 419 11.64 -19.37 17.38
N GLN A 420 11.60 -18.05 17.14
CA GLN A 420 10.94 -17.05 17.97
C GLN A 420 9.67 -16.49 17.33
N LEU A 421 9.29 -16.98 16.14
CA LEU A 421 8.09 -16.53 15.44
C LEU A 421 6.88 -16.73 16.36
N SER A 422 6.13 -15.65 16.54
CA SER A 422 4.99 -15.58 17.45
C SER A 422 3.69 -15.92 16.72
N ALA A 423 2.66 -16.34 17.48
CA ALA A 423 1.34 -16.60 16.92
C ALA A 423 0.74 -15.37 16.20
N PRO A 424 0.88 -14.13 16.69
CA PRO A 424 0.43 -12.94 15.95
C PRO A 424 1.11 -12.73 14.59
N GLU A 425 2.41 -13.05 14.46
CA GLU A 425 3.13 -12.97 13.18
C GLU A 425 2.66 -14.07 12.21
N ALA A 426 2.52 -15.30 12.71
CA ALA A 426 1.95 -16.40 11.93
C ALA A 426 0.53 -16.08 11.41
N ASN A 427 -0.33 -15.54 12.29
CA ASN A 427 -1.68 -15.11 11.91
C ASN A 427 -1.65 -13.92 10.94
N ARG A 428 -0.64 -13.04 11.02
CA ARG A 428 -0.46 -11.96 10.04
C ARG A 428 -0.21 -12.53 8.65
N ARG A 429 0.70 -13.50 8.50
CA ARG A 429 0.94 -14.18 7.22
C ARG A 429 -0.32 -14.88 6.70
N ALA A 430 -1.09 -15.52 7.58
CA ALA A 430 -2.33 -16.19 7.20
C ALA A 430 -3.38 -15.18 6.68
N ARG A 431 -3.52 -14.03 7.36
CA ARG A 431 -4.39 -12.92 6.90
C ARG A 431 -3.93 -12.35 5.56
N VAL A 432 -2.62 -12.21 5.36
CA VAL A 432 -2.04 -11.76 4.08
C VAL A 432 -2.43 -12.74 2.97
N TRP A 433 -2.21 -14.04 3.18
CA TRP A 433 -2.61 -15.09 2.23
C TRP A 433 -4.11 -15.03 1.91
N SER A 434 -4.94 -14.89 2.94
CA SER A 434 -6.40 -14.78 2.77
C SER A 434 -6.83 -13.54 1.97
N ALA A 435 -6.27 -12.38 2.31
CA ALA A 435 -6.59 -11.11 1.66
C ALA A 435 -6.18 -11.11 0.18
N MET A 436 -5.01 -11.67 -0.14
CA MET A 436 -4.53 -11.83 -1.52
C MET A 436 -5.38 -12.85 -2.30
N THR A 437 -5.75 -13.95 -1.66
CA THR A 437 -6.61 -14.99 -2.26
C THR A 437 -8.00 -14.43 -2.59
N SER A 438 -8.55 -13.57 -1.74
CA SER A 438 -9.86 -12.95 -1.97
C SER A 438 -9.95 -12.10 -3.23
N GLU A 439 -8.81 -11.64 -3.79
CA GLU A 439 -8.80 -10.91 -5.07
C GLU A 439 -9.17 -11.79 -6.26
N SER A 440 -9.19 -13.10 -6.10
CA SER A 440 -9.64 -14.00 -7.15
C SER A 440 -11.14 -14.28 -7.12
N PHE A 441 -11.90 -13.58 -6.26
CA PHE A 441 -13.33 -13.77 -6.09
C PHE A 441 -14.07 -12.43 -6.24
N PRO A 442 -15.38 -12.44 -6.53
CA PRO A 442 -16.16 -11.22 -6.74
C PRO A 442 -16.24 -10.31 -5.51
N SER A 443 -16.17 -10.87 -4.31
CA SER A 443 -16.29 -10.11 -3.07
C SER A 443 -15.29 -10.57 -2.03
N PRO A 444 -14.61 -9.63 -1.35
CA PRO A 444 -13.64 -9.97 -0.32
C PRO A 444 -14.32 -10.38 0.99
N TRP A 445 -13.78 -11.38 1.67
CA TRP A 445 -14.20 -11.82 3.01
C TRP A 445 -13.27 -11.27 4.10
N ASN A 446 -13.60 -11.50 5.37
CA ASN A 446 -12.71 -11.13 6.48
C ASN A 446 -11.44 -12.02 6.48
N PRO A 447 -10.22 -11.45 6.33
CA PRO A 447 -9.00 -12.24 6.14
C PRO A 447 -8.61 -13.07 7.38
N ARG A 448 -9.25 -12.84 8.53
CA ARG A 448 -9.12 -13.70 9.72
C ARG A 448 -9.61 -15.13 9.48
N ILE A 449 -10.33 -15.39 8.39
CA ILE A 449 -10.81 -16.73 8.07
C ILE A 449 -9.65 -17.75 7.96
N ALA A 450 -8.46 -17.29 7.59
CA ALA A 450 -7.28 -18.13 7.44
C ALA A 450 -6.49 -18.36 8.75
N GLU A 451 -6.91 -17.83 9.90
CA GLU A 451 -6.22 -18.04 11.20
C GLU A 451 -6.43 -19.46 11.76
N VAL A 452 -6.12 -20.46 10.95
CA VAL A 452 -6.36 -21.89 11.20
C VAL A 452 -5.06 -22.67 11.43
N PHE A 453 -3.92 -22.16 10.95
CA PHE A 453 -2.64 -22.85 11.03
C PHE A 453 -2.10 -22.97 12.47
N GLN A 454 -1.33 -24.03 12.71
CA GLN A 454 -0.59 -24.20 13.95
C GLN A 454 0.77 -23.52 13.83
N LEU A 455 1.28 -23.00 14.95
CA LEU A 455 2.53 -22.25 14.95
C LEU A 455 3.74 -23.11 14.55
N GLY A 456 3.74 -24.41 14.89
CA GLY A 456 4.78 -25.35 14.49
C GLY A 456 4.92 -25.42 12.97
N ASP A 457 3.81 -25.74 12.29
CA ASP A 457 3.76 -25.85 10.82
C ASP A 457 4.22 -24.55 10.14
N VAL A 458 3.85 -23.39 10.67
CA VAL A 458 4.26 -22.10 10.11
C VAL A 458 5.77 -21.85 10.26
N ARG A 459 6.40 -22.34 11.33
CA ARG A 459 7.86 -22.20 11.55
C ARG A 459 8.66 -23.07 10.60
N ASP A 460 8.16 -24.27 10.32
CA ASP A 460 8.79 -25.21 9.41
C ASP A 460 8.57 -24.81 7.94
N GLY A 461 7.43 -24.17 7.66
CA GLY A 461 6.96 -23.82 6.33
C GLY A 461 5.85 -24.78 5.89
N LEU A 462 4.96 -24.30 5.03
CA LEU A 462 3.84 -25.08 4.52
C LEU A 462 4.18 -25.59 3.13
N ASN A 463 4.05 -26.90 2.92
CA ASN A 463 4.36 -27.56 1.65
C ASN A 463 3.16 -28.41 1.19
N PRO A 464 2.08 -27.78 0.65
CA PRO A 464 0.97 -28.53 0.08
C PRO A 464 1.45 -29.37 -1.11
N SER A 465 0.80 -30.50 -1.38
CA SER A 465 1.20 -31.39 -2.49
C SER A 465 1.07 -30.71 -3.85
N ASP A 466 1.76 -31.23 -4.86
CA ASP A 466 1.65 -30.76 -6.25
C ASP A 466 0.43 -31.33 -6.99
N ARG A 467 -0.46 -32.03 -6.27
CA ARG A 467 -1.70 -32.58 -6.85
C ARG A 467 -2.62 -31.46 -7.30
N ARG A 468 -3.23 -31.66 -8.46
CA ARG A 468 -4.18 -30.69 -9.02
C ARG A 468 -5.51 -30.75 -8.27
N LEU A 469 -6.26 -29.64 -8.33
CA LEU A 469 -7.56 -29.58 -7.67
C LEU A 469 -8.54 -30.69 -8.11
N PRO A 470 -8.70 -31.00 -9.42
CA PRO A 470 -9.59 -32.07 -9.85
C PRO A 470 -9.20 -33.43 -9.27
N GLU A 471 -7.90 -33.71 -9.16
CA GLU A 471 -7.37 -34.95 -8.58
C GLU A 471 -7.68 -35.03 -7.07
N LEU A 472 -7.40 -33.95 -6.33
CA LEU A 472 -7.71 -33.84 -4.91
C LEU A 472 -9.20 -34.08 -4.65
N LEU A 473 -10.08 -33.42 -5.41
CA LEU A 473 -11.54 -33.57 -5.26
C LEU A 473 -12.04 -34.97 -5.63
N ALA A 474 -11.42 -35.63 -6.63
CA ALA A 474 -11.77 -36.98 -7.03
C ALA A 474 -11.38 -38.01 -5.97
N GLN A 475 -10.21 -37.87 -5.36
CA GLN A 475 -9.65 -38.83 -4.41
C GLN A 475 -10.06 -38.57 -2.95
N ALA A 476 -10.60 -37.40 -2.62
CA ALA A 476 -10.88 -36.98 -1.24
C ALA A 476 -11.81 -37.91 -0.44
N ASP A 477 -12.62 -38.75 -1.08
CA ASP A 477 -13.46 -39.73 -0.37
C ASP A 477 -12.65 -40.91 0.19
N THR A 478 -11.51 -41.22 -0.42
CA THR A 478 -10.71 -42.43 -0.14
C THR A 478 -9.29 -42.15 0.32
N ASP A 479 -8.73 -40.99 -0.02
CA ASP A 479 -7.37 -40.57 0.34
C ASP A 479 -7.40 -39.53 1.48
N ASP A 480 -6.92 -39.94 2.65
CA ASP A 480 -6.87 -39.12 3.87
C ASP A 480 -6.04 -37.84 3.69
N GLU A 481 -4.93 -37.92 2.95
CA GLU A 481 -4.06 -36.77 2.69
C GLU A 481 -4.74 -35.79 1.76
N ALA A 482 -5.39 -36.27 0.70
CA ALA A 482 -6.15 -35.42 -0.22
C ALA A 482 -7.28 -34.69 0.52
N PHE A 483 -8.00 -35.38 1.40
CA PHE A 483 -9.06 -34.80 2.21
C PHE A 483 -8.54 -33.73 3.18
N GLU A 484 -7.49 -34.05 3.94
CA GLU A 484 -6.92 -33.12 4.92
C GLU A 484 -6.30 -31.88 4.26
N GLU A 485 -5.71 -32.03 3.07
CA GLU A 485 -5.18 -30.91 2.31
C GLU A 485 -6.30 -29.95 1.85
N LEU A 486 -7.40 -30.49 1.33
CA LEU A 486 -8.57 -29.70 0.97
C LEU A 486 -9.16 -28.94 2.17
N ILE A 487 -9.32 -29.62 3.31
CA ILE A 487 -9.88 -29.01 4.52
C ILE A 487 -8.95 -27.93 5.09
N SER A 488 -7.64 -28.18 5.09
CA SER A 488 -6.67 -27.29 5.75
C SER A 488 -6.38 -26.03 4.96
N PHE A 489 -6.38 -26.09 3.62
CA PHE A 489 -5.96 -24.98 2.77
C PHE A 489 -7.06 -24.35 1.91
N ARG A 490 -8.18 -25.04 1.64
CA ARG A 490 -9.20 -24.55 0.70
C ARG A 490 -10.56 -24.28 1.34
N ALA A 491 -11.03 -25.20 2.19
CA ALA A 491 -12.38 -25.17 2.72
C ALA A 491 -12.78 -23.84 3.39
N ALA A 492 -11.89 -23.24 4.20
CA ALA A 492 -12.18 -21.99 4.89
C ALA A 492 -12.45 -20.83 3.92
N HIS A 493 -11.61 -20.66 2.90
CA HIS A 493 -11.79 -19.61 1.89
C HIS A 493 -13.04 -19.84 1.05
N TRP A 494 -13.28 -21.07 0.60
CA TRP A 494 -14.41 -21.36 -0.27
C TRP A 494 -15.75 -21.19 0.45
N LEU A 495 -15.85 -21.62 1.71
CA LEU A 495 -17.05 -21.38 2.51
C LEU A 495 -17.27 -19.88 2.77
N ALA A 496 -16.21 -19.10 2.95
CA ALA A 496 -16.32 -17.65 3.14
C ALA A 496 -16.70 -16.90 1.86
N ALA A 497 -16.18 -17.34 0.70
CA ALA A 497 -16.50 -16.75 -0.60
C ALA A 497 -18.00 -16.76 -0.91
N PHE A 498 -18.73 -17.77 -0.42
CA PHE A 498 -20.17 -17.90 -0.58
C PHE A 498 -20.99 -17.50 0.66
N ASP A 499 -20.37 -16.82 1.64
CA ASP A 499 -21.00 -16.36 2.88
C ASP A 499 -21.63 -17.49 3.72
N ILE A 500 -21.06 -18.69 3.65
CA ILE A 500 -21.51 -19.87 4.43
C ILE A 500 -20.89 -19.82 5.85
N ILE A 501 -19.66 -19.31 5.95
CA ILE A 501 -19.00 -19.04 7.23
C ILE A 501 -18.41 -17.63 7.22
N ASP A 502 -18.30 -17.02 8.40
CA ASP A 502 -17.60 -15.75 8.61
C ASP A 502 -16.60 -15.90 9.76
N ALA A 503 -15.53 -15.11 9.73
CA ALA A 503 -14.59 -15.06 10.83
C ALA A 503 -15.22 -14.29 12.01
N ASP A 504 -15.39 -14.97 13.14
CA ASP A 504 -16.02 -14.41 14.35
C ASP A 504 -15.45 -13.02 14.70
N ARG A 505 -16.32 -12.00 14.74
CA ARG A 505 -15.97 -10.59 14.99
C ARG A 505 -15.76 -10.27 16.48
N GLY A 506 -15.88 -11.23 17.38
CA GLY A 506 -15.64 -11.00 18.81
C GLY A 506 -16.69 -10.11 19.51
N SER A 507 -17.70 -9.63 18.80
CA SER A 507 -18.87 -8.93 19.36
C SER A 507 -20.18 -9.40 18.72
N LEU A 508 -21.20 -9.59 19.55
CA LEU A 508 -22.55 -10.03 19.17
C LEU A 508 -23.34 -8.99 18.34
N THR A 509 -22.87 -7.74 18.28
CA THR A 509 -23.61 -6.62 17.67
C THR A 509 -23.39 -6.46 16.15
N GLY A 510 -22.43 -7.18 15.57
CA GLY A 510 -22.04 -7.01 14.15
C GLY A 510 -22.46 -8.13 13.19
N GLN A 511 -23.34 -9.06 13.61
CA GLN A 511 -23.81 -10.15 12.77
C GLN A 511 -25.08 -9.70 12.01
N LYS A 512 -25.03 -9.72 10.67
CA LYS A 512 -26.20 -9.50 9.80
C LYS A 512 -27.27 -10.55 10.14
N THR A 513 -28.53 -10.12 10.19
CA THR A 513 -29.69 -11.00 10.31
C THR A 513 -29.96 -11.68 8.98
N ASP A 514 -30.22 -13.00 9.01
CA ASP A 514 -30.63 -13.76 7.82
C ASP A 514 -32.04 -13.36 7.37
N ASP A 515 -32.28 -13.30 6.06
CA ASP A 515 -33.55 -12.89 5.42
C ASP A 515 -34.71 -13.91 5.58
N ASP A 516 -34.46 -15.09 6.14
CA ASP A 516 -35.43 -16.21 6.14
C ASP A 516 -36.41 -16.23 7.34
N GLY A 517 -36.48 -15.18 8.16
CA GLY A 517 -37.47 -15.04 9.24
C GLY A 517 -37.45 -16.12 10.33
N THR A 518 -36.59 -17.12 10.21
CA THR A 518 -36.33 -18.16 11.20
C THR A 518 -35.24 -17.63 12.12
N LYS A 519 -35.45 -17.67 13.44
CA LYS A 519 -34.44 -17.29 14.42
C LYS A 519 -33.20 -18.16 14.21
N ALA A 520 -32.23 -17.69 13.43
CA ALA A 520 -30.94 -18.31 13.32
C ALA A 520 -30.34 -18.34 14.73
N ASP A 521 -30.23 -19.54 15.31
CA ASP A 521 -29.54 -19.73 16.57
C ASP A 521 -28.16 -19.08 16.44
N ARG A 522 -27.92 -18.04 17.25
CA ARG A 522 -26.68 -17.25 17.30
C ARG A 522 -25.54 -18.11 17.85
N VAL A 523 -25.08 -19.10 17.10
CA VAL A 523 -23.99 -19.98 17.53
C VAL A 523 -22.66 -19.33 17.20
N ARG A 524 -21.95 -18.86 18.24
CA ARG A 524 -20.54 -18.44 18.10
C ARG A 524 -19.67 -19.64 17.70
N ARG A 525 -19.17 -19.64 16.46
CA ARG A 525 -18.26 -20.66 15.91
C ARG A 525 -17.01 -20.00 15.34
N THR A 526 -15.86 -20.46 15.83
CA THR A 526 -14.58 -20.15 15.20
C THR A 526 -14.43 -20.97 13.92
N VAL A 527 -13.59 -20.51 12.99
CA VAL A 527 -13.33 -21.25 11.75
C VAL A 527 -12.79 -22.65 12.03
N LYS A 528 -11.90 -22.79 13.01
CA LYS A 528 -11.40 -24.10 13.48
C LYS A 528 -12.54 -25.05 13.86
N ASN A 529 -13.59 -24.57 14.52
CA ASN A 529 -14.75 -25.42 14.88
C ASN A 529 -15.51 -25.88 13.64
N ASN A 530 -15.68 -25.03 12.62
CA ASN A 530 -16.34 -25.41 11.38
C ASN A 530 -15.53 -26.48 10.62
N LEU A 531 -14.20 -26.30 10.51
CA LEU A 531 -13.33 -27.29 9.87
C LEU A 531 -13.28 -28.62 10.64
N MET A 532 -13.27 -28.59 11.97
CA MET A 532 -13.37 -29.80 12.80
C MET A 532 -14.72 -30.52 12.60
N ALA A 533 -15.82 -29.78 12.42
CA ALA A 533 -17.12 -30.38 12.16
C ALA A 533 -17.16 -31.05 10.77
N MET A 534 -16.53 -30.44 9.75
CA MET A 534 -16.38 -31.06 8.42
C MET A 534 -15.57 -32.35 8.45
N ARG A 535 -14.46 -32.39 9.20
CA ARG A 535 -13.62 -33.59 9.32
C ARG A 535 -14.37 -34.83 9.82
N LYS A 536 -15.40 -34.63 10.64
CA LYS A 536 -16.21 -35.73 11.20
C LYS A 536 -17.22 -36.30 10.22
N ASN A 537 -17.56 -35.56 9.17
CA ASN A 537 -18.53 -35.98 8.18
C ASN A 537 -17.92 -35.90 6.78
N ARG A 538 -16.90 -36.74 6.55
CA ARG A 538 -16.04 -36.72 5.36
C ARG A 538 -16.82 -36.70 4.06
N ARG A 539 -17.67 -37.70 3.80
CA ARG A 539 -18.43 -37.80 2.53
C ARG A 539 -19.26 -36.54 2.26
N LYS A 540 -19.94 -36.03 3.28
CA LYS A 540 -20.73 -34.80 3.16
C LYS A 540 -19.85 -33.58 2.95
N ALA A 541 -18.72 -33.48 3.64
CA ALA A 541 -17.76 -32.40 3.50
C ALA A 541 -17.14 -32.38 2.09
N VAL A 542 -16.78 -33.54 1.54
CA VAL A 542 -16.30 -33.66 0.16
C VAL A 542 -17.39 -33.24 -0.83
N GLY A 543 -18.64 -33.66 -0.62
CA GLY A 543 -19.79 -33.21 -1.41
C GLY A 543 -19.94 -31.68 -1.40
N VAL A 544 -19.83 -31.04 -0.22
CA VAL A 544 -19.83 -29.57 -0.11
C VAL A 544 -18.70 -28.95 -0.93
N LEU A 545 -17.47 -29.46 -0.83
CA LEU A 545 -16.32 -28.90 -1.55
C LEU A 545 -16.45 -29.05 -3.06
N ARG A 546 -16.96 -30.19 -3.55
CA ARG A 546 -17.27 -30.42 -4.98
C ARG A 546 -18.32 -29.44 -5.48
N GLU A 547 -19.39 -29.24 -4.71
CA GLU A 547 -20.47 -28.31 -5.09
C GLU A 547 -20.00 -26.84 -5.06
N LEU A 548 -19.11 -26.46 -4.15
CA LEU A 548 -18.50 -25.13 -4.15
C LEU A 548 -17.61 -24.93 -5.38
N ALA A 549 -16.80 -25.93 -5.76
CA ALA A 549 -16.01 -25.88 -6.99
C ALA A 549 -16.90 -25.74 -8.24
N ALA A 550 -17.96 -26.55 -8.35
CA ALA A 550 -18.93 -26.45 -9.44
C ALA A 550 -19.63 -25.08 -9.47
N ALA A 551 -20.01 -24.54 -8.31
CA ALA A 551 -20.63 -23.22 -8.23
C ALA A 551 -19.71 -22.09 -8.74
N MET A 552 -18.40 -22.17 -8.45
CA MET A 552 -17.41 -21.24 -9.00
C MET A 552 -17.28 -21.39 -10.52
N ASP A 553 -17.23 -22.62 -11.02
CA ASP A 553 -17.09 -22.94 -12.45
C ASP A 553 -18.32 -22.51 -13.27
N GLU A 554 -19.49 -22.51 -12.64
CA GLU A 554 -20.77 -22.06 -13.21
C GLU A 554 -21.06 -20.58 -12.91
N GLY A 555 -20.02 -19.73 -12.88
CA GLY A 555 -20.18 -18.26 -12.78
C GLY A 555 -20.55 -17.75 -11.39
N ASP A 556 -19.96 -18.34 -10.34
CA ASP A 556 -20.18 -17.96 -8.95
C ASP A 556 -21.65 -18.01 -8.50
N ARG A 557 -22.41 -18.96 -9.06
CA ARG A 557 -23.81 -19.19 -8.64
C ARG A 557 -23.89 -19.55 -7.17
N ARG A 558 -25.06 -19.36 -6.55
CA ARG A 558 -25.27 -19.86 -5.18
C ARG A 558 -25.06 -21.39 -5.14
N PRO A 559 -24.21 -21.90 -4.23
CA PRO A 559 -23.99 -23.34 -4.10
C PRO A 559 -25.26 -24.00 -3.57
N ARG A 560 -25.50 -25.24 -3.96
CA ARG A 560 -26.66 -26.03 -3.53
C ARG A 560 -26.36 -26.83 -2.27
N LYS A 561 -27.39 -27.16 -1.49
CA LYS A 561 -27.25 -28.07 -0.34
C LYS A 561 -26.78 -29.44 -0.84
N VAL A 562 -26.15 -30.22 0.03
CA VAL A 562 -25.76 -31.60 -0.28
C VAL A 562 -26.43 -32.61 0.65
N SER A 563 -26.73 -33.79 0.12
CA SER A 563 -27.29 -34.91 0.86
C SER A 563 -26.28 -35.49 1.86
N ALA A 564 -26.70 -36.46 2.67
CA ALA A 564 -25.78 -37.20 3.54
C ALA A 564 -24.72 -38.00 2.76
N THR A 565 -25.00 -38.36 1.51
CA THR A 565 -24.07 -39.08 0.63
C THR A 565 -23.13 -38.15 -0.15
N GLY A 566 -23.33 -36.83 -0.07
CA GLY A 566 -22.52 -35.83 -0.77
C GLY A 566 -23.07 -35.39 -2.12
N GLU A 567 -24.27 -35.85 -2.50
CA GLU A 567 -24.92 -35.46 -3.76
C GLU A 567 -25.58 -34.07 -3.67
N PRO A 568 -25.48 -33.23 -4.71
CA PRO A 568 -26.13 -31.92 -4.71
C PRO A 568 -27.66 -32.04 -4.75
N LEU A 569 -28.33 -31.18 -3.97
CA LEU A 569 -29.77 -31.04 -3.90
C LEU A 569 -30.22 -29.82 -4.72
N LEU A 570 -31.53 -29.59 -4.87
CA LEU A 570 -32.03 -28.42 -5.60
C LEU A 570 -31.96 -27.12 -4.77
N GLU A 571 -32.09 -27.23 -3.46
CA GLU A 571 -32.18 -26.09 -2.56
C GLU A 571 -30.83 -25.37 -2.37
N PRO A 572 -30.80 -24.03 -2.24
CA PRO A 572 -29.56 -23.29 -2.03
C PRO A 572 -28.95 -23.54 -0.65
N MET A 573 -27.63 -23.64 -0.60
CA MET A 573 -26.85 -23.74 0.62
C MET A 573 -26.77 -22.37 1.30
N ASN A 574 -27.02 -22.34 2.60
CA ASN A 574 -26.85 -21.15 3.43
C ASN A 574 -26.17 -21.50 4.76
N ARG A 575 -25.79 -20.46 5.51
CA ARG A 575 -25.11 -20.58 6.81
C ARG A 575 -25.93 -21.38 7.83
N ALA A 576 -27.25 -21.20 7.86
CA ALA A 576 -28.13 -21.91 8.79
C ALA A 576 -28.12 -23.43 8.54
N TRP A 577 -28.24 -23.84 7.27
CA TRP A 577 -28.12 -25.24 6.86
C TRP A 577 -26.75 -25.81 7.24
N PHE A 578 -25.65 -25.10 6.92
CA PHE A 578 -24.31 -25.58 7.22
C PHE A 578 -24.12 -25.83 8.72
N ASN A 579 -24.60 -24.91 9.56
CA ASN A 579 -24.50 -25.04 11.01
C ASN A 579 -25.29 -26.23 11.57
N ARG A 580 -26.41 -26.58 10.94
CA ARG A 580 -27.22 -27.74 11.32
C ARG A 580 -26.58 -29.06 10.89
N GLU A 581 -26.10 -29.13 9.65
CA GLU A 581 -25.53 -30.37 9.09
C GLU A 581 -24.11 -30.68 9.58
N PHE A 582 -23.37 -29.65 10.00
CA PHE A 582 -22.05 -29.78 10.61
C PHE A 582 -22.08 -29.19 12.03
N PRO A 583 -22.72 -29.86 13.01
CA PRO A 583 -22.91 -29.29 14.34
C PRO A 583 -21.58 -29.11 15.09
N LYS A 584 -21.49 -28.01 15.85
CA LYS A 584 -20.39 -27.82 16.81
C LYS A 584 -20.50 -28.89 17.88
N GLU A 585 -19.40 -29.56 18.18
CA GLU A 585 -19.35 -30.44 19.33
C GLU A 585 -19.63 -29.64 20.61
N ALA A 586 -20.69 -30.01 21.31
CA ALA A 586 -20.86 -29.61 22.68
C ALA A 586 -19.74 -30.31 23.46
N GLY A 587 -18.65 -29.58 23.71
CA GLY A 587 -17.62 -30.07 24.62
C GLY A 587 -18.31 -30.48 25.91
N THR A 588 -18.27 -31.77 26.24
CA THR A 588 -18.63 -32.30 27.54
C THR A 588 -17.67 -31.71 28.55
N ARG A 589 -17.92 -30.46 28.97
CA ARG A 589 -17.49 -30.03 30.29
C ARG A 589 -18.21 -30.96 31.24
N GLY A 590 -17.48 -31.93 31.80
CA GLY A 590 -17.98 -32.74 32.90
C GLY A 590 -18.61 -31.79 33.90
N ARG A 591 -19.88 -32.05 34.26
CA ARG A 591 -20.53 -31.38 35.39
C ARG A 591 -19.59 -31.54 36.57
N GLY A 592 -18.87 -30.48 36.91
CA GLY A 592 -18.11 -30.41 38.14
C GLY A 592 -19.11 -30.61 39.26
N VAL A 593 -19.06 -31.78 39.89
CA VAL A 593 -19.80 -32.09 41.11
C VAL A 593 -19.54 -30.95 42.09
N PRO A 594 -20.57 -30.31 42.68
CA PRO A 594 -20.35 -29.27 43.67
C PRO A 594 -19.61 -29.89 44.86
N LYS A 595 -18.38 -29.46 45.11
CA LYS A 595 -17.68 -29.83 46.35
C LYS A 595 -18.46 -29.22 47.54
N PRO A 596 -18.72 -29.99 48.62
CA PRO A 596 -19.39 -29.48 49.80
C PRO A 596 -18.57 -28.36 50.44
N ARG A 597 -19.26 -27.28 50.85
CA ARG A 597 -18.68 -26.19 51.65
C ARG A 597 -18.19 -26.74 52.98
N ALA A 598 -16.88 -26.71 53.21
CA ALA A 598 -16.30 -26.79 54.54
C ALA A 598 -16.14 -25.36 55.07
N ASN A 599 -16.87 -25.06 56.16
CA ASN A 599 -16.68 -23.89 56.98
C ASN A 599 -15.26 -23.89 57.55
N SER A 600 -14.47 -22.86 57.26
CA SER A 600 -13.36 -22.45 58.12
C SER A 600 -13.18 -20.95 57.98
N ALA A 601 -13.17 -20.30 59.14
CA ALA A 601 -13.33 -18.87 59.35
C ALA A 601 -12.20 -18.03 58.75
N ALA A 602 -12.57 -16.85 58.28
CA ALA A 602 -11.65 -15.78 57.88
C ALA A 602 -10.99 -15.10 59.09
N PRO A 603 -9.73 -14.65 58.99
CA PRO A 603 -9.28 -13.44 59.67
C PRO A 603 -9.73 -12.21 58.86
N ARG A 604 -10.16 -11.18 59.59
CA ARG A 604 -10.78 -9.94 59.07
C ARG A 604 -9.84 -9.11 58.17
N PRO A 605 -10.39 -8.40 57.17
CA PRO A 605 -9.66 -7.47 56.32
C PRO A 605 -9.50 -6.09 56.99
N THR A 606 -8.33 -5.47 56.81
CA THR A 606 -8.07 -4.06 57.13
C THR A 606 -8.51 -3.14 55.99
N VAL A 607 -8.90 -1.94 56.41
CA VAL A 607 -9.67 -0.93 55.68
C VAL A 607 -8.87 -0.28 54.55
N GLN A 608 -8.95 -0.78 53.31
CA GLN A 608 -8.55 0.03 52.13
C GLN A 608 -9.07 -0.43 50.76
N SER A 609 -10.15 -1.22 50.69
CA SER A 609 -10.67 -1.69 49.39
C SER A 609 -12.20 -1.75 49.29
N VAL A 610 -12.88 -0.79 49.92
CA VAL A 610 -14.31 -0.55 49.69
C VAL A 610 -14.52 0.94 49.45
N ARG A 611 -14.49 1.34 48.18
CA ARG A 611 -15.31 2.38 47.54
C ARG A 611 -14.62 2.80 46.25
N LEU A 612 -15.13 2.30 45.12
CA LEU A 612 -15.38 3.04 43.86
C LEU A 612 -15.58 2.02 42.73
N ALA A 613 -16.74 1.36 42.75
CA ALA A 613 -17.25 0.61 41.59
C ALA A 613 -18.78 0.48 41.66
N VAL A 614 -19.51 1.58 41.87
CA VAL A 614 -20.93 1.79 41.50
C VAL A 614 -21.15 3.31 41.64
N GLY A 615 -21.64 4.10 40.70
CA GLY A 615 -22.04 3.94 39.31
C GLY A 615 -22.28 5.36 38.78
N ASN A 616 -22.73 5.51 37.52
CA ASN A 616 -23.88 6.35 37.15
C ASN A 616 -23.99 6.51 35.63
N GLY A 617 -25.20 6.23 35.14
CA GLY A 617 -25.71 6.69 33.87
C GLY A 617 -26.16 8.15 33.93
N ALA A 618 -26.52 8.65 32.75
CA ALA A 618 -26.76 10.04 32.37
C ALA A 618 -27.88 10.79 33.12
N THR A 619 -27.66 12.10 33.35
CA THR A 619 -28.51 13.24 32.91
C THR A 619 -27.85 14.60 33.25
N VAL A 620 -28.11 15.60 32.40
CA VAL A 620 -27.78 17.06 32.43
C VAL A 620 -29.12 17.81 32.67
N PRO A 621 -29.28 19.13 33.03
CA PRO A 621 -28.35 20.28 33.17
C PRO A 621 -28.50 21.11 34.49
N GLY A 622 -27.65 22.13 34.67
CA GLY A 622 -27.97 23.29 35.52
C GLY A 622 -26.77 24.12 35.98
N GLU A 623 -26.76 25.39 35.55
CA GLU A 623 -25.87 26.53 35.86
C GLU A 623 -25.35 26.66 37.30
N GLU A 624 -24.09 27.07 37.48
CA GLU A 624 -23.70 28.40 37.99
C GLU A 624 -22.19 28.49 38.28
N ARG A 625 -21.56 29.55 37.77
CA ARG A 625 -20.21 30.03 38.13
C ARG A 625 -20.31 30.81 39.45
N PRO A 626 -19.27 30.83 40.31
CA PRO A 626 -18.16 31.77 40.05
C PRO A 626 -16.75 31.29 40.49
N ALA A 627 -15.73 31.87 39.85
CA ALA A 627 -14.34 31.95 40.29
C ALA A 627 -14.20 33.11 41.34
N PRO A 628 -13.01 33.48 41.92
CA PRO A 628 -11.63 33.11 41.56
C PRO A 628 -10.61 33.02 42.73
N ALA A 629 -9.32 32.91 42.35
CA ALA A 629 -8.10 33.31 43.06
C ALA A 629 -7.57 32.37 44.18
N ALA A 630 -6.26 32.24 44.44
CA ALA A 630 -5.02 32.46 43.70
C ALA A 630 -3.88 31.92 44.60
N LYS A 631 -2.73 31.63 43.97
CA LYS A 631 -1.34 31.71 44.50
C LYS A 631 -0.68 30.50 45.20
N SER A 632 0.58 30.36 44.74
CA SER A 632 1.81 29.91 45.42
C SER A 632 2.04 28.42 45.67
N GLY A 633 3.04 27.86 44.95
CA GLY A 633 3.81 26.68 45.37
C GLY A 633 4.72 27.00 46.56
N PRO A 634 5.84 26.28 46.80
CA PRO A 634 6.40 25.11 46.11
C PRO A 634 6.56 23.89 47.05
N VAL A 635 6.70 22.68 46.52
CA VAL A 635 7.06 21.50 47.34
C VAL A 635 8.27 20.79 46.74
N ARG A 636 9.37 20.85 47.49
CA ARG A 636 10.48 19.90 47.45
C ARG A 636 10.01 18.57 48.02
N SER A 637 10.42 17.47 47.41
CA SER A 637 10.59 16.18 48.09
C SER A 637 11.77 15.40 47.51
N PRO A 638 12.39 14.52 48.31
CA PRO A 638 13.78 14.11 48.18
C PRO A 638 13.98 12.75 47.51
N GLU A 639 15.24 12.50 47.18
CA GLU A 639 15.85 11.23 46.77
C GLU A 639 15.52 10.07 47.72
N ILE A 640 15.44 8.85 47.16
CA ILE A 640 16.40 7.75 47.39
C ILE A 640 16.25 6.74 46.25
N VAL A 641 17.36 6.52 45.55
CA VAL A 641 17.60 5.49 44.52
C VAL A 641 18.44 4.38 45.17
N PRO A 642 18.21 3.07 44.88
CA PRO A 642 19.25 2.07 45.03
C PRO A 642 20.01 1.88 43.71
N THR A 643 21.32 1.87 43.89
CA THR A 643 22.44 1.88 42.94
C THR A 643 22.59 0.61 42.09
N ARG A 644 23.04 0.80 40.85
CA ARG A 644 23.70 -0.21 39.99
C ARG A 644 25.01 0.41 39.46
N PRO A 645 26.12 -0.34 39.32
CA PRO A 645 27.44 0.26 39.08
C PRO A 645 27.57 0.76 37.63
N ALA A 646 28.22 1.91 37.48
CA ALA A 646 28.51 2.58 36.21
C ALA A 646 29.67 1.89 35.46
N PRO A 647 29.64 1.86 34.11
CA PRO A 647 30.83 1.77 33.28
C PRO A 647 31.45 3.16 33.09
N ASP A 648 32.78 3.22 33.06
CA ASP A 648 33.60 4.43 32.98
C ASP A 648 33.16 5.44 31.91
N GLU A 649 33.05 6.70 32.33
CA GLU A 649 32.89 7.87 31.46
C GLU A 649 34.18 8.12 30.67
N VAL A 650 34.12 7.90 29.36
CA VAL A 650 34.98 8.63 28.41
C VAL A 650 34.20 9.86 27.97
N GLN A 651 34.70 11.04 28.35
CA GLN A 651 34.13 12.34 27.99
C GLN A 651 34.04 12.50 26.46
N PRO A 652 32.93 13.05 25.93
CA PRO A 652 32.88 13.49 24.54
C PRO A 652 33.70 14.77 24.42
N GLN A 653 34.86 14.67 23.75
CA GLN A 653 35.61 15.85 23.33
C GLN A 653 34.76 16.64 22.34
N SER A 654 34.63 17.94 22.64
CA SER A 654 34.16 18.99 21.76
C SER A 654 34.78 18.88 20.38
N LEU A 655 33.95 18.82 19.33
CA LEU A 655 34.36 19.00 17.95
C LEU A 655 34.81 20.46 17.78
N GLU A 656 36.08 20.73 18.06
CA GLU A 656 36.78 21.88 17.52
C GLU A 656 36.78 21.77 15.99
N SER A 657 36.43 22.88 15.36
CA SER A 657 36.46 23.08 13.92
C SER A 657 37.90 22.98 13.42
N VAL A 658 38.20 21.90 12.70
CA VAL A 658 39.46 21.78 11.97
C VAL A 658 39.34 22.63 10.69
N PRO A 659 40.21 23.63 10.47
CA PRO A 659 40.22 24.39 9.23
C PRO A 659 40.63 23.47 8.07
N ALA A 660 39.95 23.63 6.92
CA ALA A 660 40.27 22.94 5.69
C ALA A 660 41.76 23.13 5.35
N THR A 661 42.53 22.07 5.53
CA THR A 661 43.92 21.98 5.11
C THR A 661 43.94 21.13 3.86
N ASP A 662 44.66 21.60 2.84
CA ASP A 662 44.89 20.87 1.60
C ASP A 662 45.31 19.41 1.88
N PRO A 663 44.84 18.43 1.07
CA PRO A 663 45.11 17.03 1.32
C PRO A 663 46.63 16.79 1.31
N ALA A 664 47.17 16.41 2.46
CA ALA A 664 48.56 16.02 2.58
C ALA A 664 48.85 14.87 1.58
N PRO A 665 49.95 14.93 0.80
CA PRO A 665 50.31 13.92 -0.19
C PRO A 665 50.48 12.49 0.39
N ASP A 666 50.49 12.35 1.71
CA ASP A 666 50.58 11.08 2.44
C ASP A 666 49.22 10.40 2.74
N LEU A 667 48.07 11.05 2.51
CA LEU A 667 46.76 10.48 2.87
C LEU A 667 46.41 9.26 1.99
N ALA A 668 46.64 9.33 0.69
CA ALA A 668 46.38 8.22 -0.23
C ALA A 668 47.27 7.03 0.08
N VAL A 669 48.58 7.26 0.31
CA VAL A 669 49.54 6.21 0.67
C VAL A 669 49.19 5.57 2.02
N ASN A 670 48.74 6.36 3.00
CA ASN A 670 48.31 5.85 4.30
C ASN A 670 47.01 5.03 4.18
N LEU A 671 46.03 5.49 3.40
CA LEU A 671 44.80 4.75 3.12
C LEU A 671 45.08 3.45 2.37
N GLU A 672 45.96 3.46 1.37
CA GLU A 672 46.40 2.25 0.65
C GLU A 672 47.08 1.24 1.59
N GLN A 673 47.95 1.71 2.49
CA GLN A 673 48.57 0.84 3.49
C GLN A 673 47.55 0.27 4.50
N GLN A 674 46.58 1.08 4.95
CA GLN A 674 45.53 0.63 5.87
C GLN A 674 44.56 -0.35 5.20
N VAL A 675 44.16 -0.08 3.96
CA VAL A 675 43.34 -0.99 3.14
C VAL A 675 44.13 -2.27 2.82
N GLY A 676 45.43 -2.18 2.53
CA GLY A 676 46.30 -3.34 2.34
C GLY A 676 46.38 -4.23 3.58
N ARG A 677 46.47 -3.66 4.78
CA ARG A 677 46.38 -4.40 6.05
C ARG A 677 45.01 -5.03 6.24
N LEU A 678 43.93 -4.32 5.94
CA LEU A 678 42.56 -4.85 6.01
C LEU A 678 42.35 -6.00 5.03
N VAL A 679 42.86 -5.90 3.80
CA VAL A 679 42.82 -6.98 2.80
C VAL A 679 43.62 -8.19 3.27
N HIS A 680 44.80 -7.99 3.88
CA HIS A 680 45.58 -9.05 4.49
C HIS A 680 44.82 -9.73 5.64
N ASP A 681 44.17 -8.96 6.51
CA ASP A 681 43.36 -9.48 7.62
C ASP A 681 42.09 -10.21 7.14
N VAL A 682 41.46 -9.73 6.07
CA VAL A 682 40.37 -10.43 5.38
C VAL A 682 40.88 -11.68 4.65
N GLY A 683 42.13 -11.69 4.19
CA GLY A 683 42.80 -12.89 3.66
C GLY A 683 42.84 -14.03 4.68
N ARG A 684 42.98 -13.70 5.98
CA ARG A 684 42.89 -14.66 7.09
C ARG A 684 41.49 -15.26 7.25
N CYS A 685 40.45 -14.66 6.67
CA CYS A 685 39.12 -15.27 6.59
C CYS A 685 39.10 -16.54 5.73
N GLN A 686 40.00 -16.67 4.74
CA GLN A 686 40.15 -17.92 3.97
C GLN A 686 40.73 -19.04 4.85
N GLU A 687 41.68 -18.72 5.73
CA GLU A 687 42.24 -19.65 6.72
C GLU A 687 41.18 -20.05 7.77
N LEU A 688 40.37 -19.10 8.23
CA LEU A 688 39.21 -19.35 9.10
C LEU A 688 38.15 -20.22 8.41
N ALA A 689 37.85 -19.98 7.13
CA ALA A 689 36.93 -20.80 6.36
C ALA A 689 37.47 -22.22 6.17
N ALA A 690 38.77 -22.38 5.91
CA ALA A 690 39.42 -23.68 5.85
C ALA A 690 39.38 -24.41 7.21
N SER A 691 39.63 -23.69 8.32
CA SER A 691 39.54 -24.22 9.68
C SER A 691 38.11 -24.65 10.05
N LEU A 692 37.10 -23.84 9.70
CA LEU A 692 35.69 -24.18 9.88
C LEU A 692 35.26 -25.37 9.02
N ALA A 693 35.77 -25.50 7.79
CA ALA A 693 35.52 -26.65 6.94
C ALA A 693 36.15 -27.95 7.49
N VAL A 694 37.29 -27.86 8.16
CA VAL A 694 37.91 -28.99 8.86
C VAL A 694 37.09 -29.38 10.10
N GLN A 695 36.58 -28.40 10.87
CA GLN A 695 35.73 -28.66 12.05
C GLN A 695 34.31 -29.13 11.70
N ALA A 696 33.84 -28.88 10.48
CA ALA A 696 32.54 -29.34 9.98
C ALA A 696 32.55 -30.83 9.54
N LYS A 697 33.71 -31.50 9.54
CA LYS A 697 33.82 -32.95 9.25
C LYS A 697 33.38 -33.79 10.48
N PRO A 698 32.90 -35.03 10.28
CA PRO A 698 32.53 -35.91 11.38
C PRO A 698 33.71 -36.14 12.33
N GLY A 699 33.55 -35.77 13.61
CA GLY A 699 34.60 -35.86 14.65
C GLY A 699 35.30 -34.53 15.01
N GLY A 700 34.97 -33.42 14.36
CA GLY A 700 35.41 -32.08 14.76
C GLY A 700 34.77 -31.60 16.08
N ARG A 701 35.40 -30.63 16.76
CA ARG A 701 34.80 -29.99 17.96
C ARG A 701 33.60 -29.15 17.52
N SER A 702 32.40 -29.51 18.00
CA SER A 702 31.17 -28.77 17.72
C SER A 702 31.14 -27.45 18.50
N LEU A 703 30.88 -26.33 17.80
CA LEU A 703 30.50 -25.07 18.44
C LEU A 703 29.12 -25.21 19.08
N THR A 704 28.89 -24.59 20.23
CA THR A 704 27.52 -24.44 20.74
C THR A 704 26.74 -23.51 19.82
N ARG A 705 25.40 -23.62 19.85
CA ARG A 705 24.54 -22.81 18.97
C ARG A 705 24.74 -21.30 19.18
N ASP A 706 24.87 -20.89 20.44
CA ASP A 706 25.10 -19.49 20.81
C ASP A 706 26.46 -18.97 20.34
N GLN A 707 27.50 -19.82 20.37
CA GLN A 707 28.83 -19.48 19.84
C GLN A 707 28.79 -19.29 18.32
N ALA A 708 28.10 -20.18 17.60
CA ALA A 708 27.95 -20.07 16.15
C ALA A 708 27.16 -18.83 15.74
N ASP A 709 26.07 -18.51 16.46
CA ASP A 709 25.24 -17.34 16.16
C ASP A 709 25.96 -16.02 16.53
N SER A 710 26.76 -15.99 17.59
CA SER A 710 27.60 -14.83 17.95
C SER A 710 28.73 -14.58 16.94
N ILE A 711 29.41 -15.63 16.48
CA ILE A 711 30.45 -15.55 15.44
C ILE A 711 29.82 -15.06 14.12
N ALA A 712 28.65 -15.58 13.75
CA ALA A 712 27.94 -15.15 12.54
C ALA A 712 27.52 -13.68 12.60
N LEU A 713 27.06 -13.21 13.77
CA LEU A 713 26.72 -11.81 13.98
C LEU A 713 27.95 -10.90 13.82
N GLY A 714 29.10 -11.28 14.38
CA GLY A 714 30.35 -10.53 14.22
C GLY A 714 30.81 -10.44 12.76
N LEU A 715 30.67 -11.54 11.99
CA LEU A 715 30.99 -11.55 10.56
C LEU A 715 30.06 -10.64 9.74
N MET A 716 28.76 -10.64 10.06
CA MET A 716 27.78 -9.77 9.39
C MET A 716 28.03 -8.29 9.71
N THR A 717 28.40 -7.95 10.95
CA THR A 717 28.78 -6.57 11.31
C THR A 717 30.01 -6.12 10.54
N ALA A 718 31.03 -6.98 10.41
CA ALA A 718 32.22 -6.68 9.61
C ALA A 718 31.89 -6.47 8.11
N GLU A 719 31.00 -7.28 7.53
CA GLU A 719 30.55 -7.14 6.15
C GLU A 719 29.86 -5.79 5.89
N VAL A 720 28.98 -5.36 6.80
CA VAL A 720 28.28 -4.07 6.69
C VAL A 720 29.26 -2.90 6.75
N GLU A 721 30.24 -2.94 7.66
CA GLU A 721 31.24 -1.86 7.78
C GLU A 721 32.21 -1.82 6.59
N ILE A 722 32.60 -2.97 6.03
CA ILE A 722 33.40 -3.02 4.79
C ILE A 722 32.62 -2.42 3.61
N ARG A 723 31.32 -2.70 3.48
CA ARG A 723 30.46 -2.10 2.44
C ARG A 723 30.33 -0.59 2.60
N ARG A 724 30.19 -0.10 3.85
CA ARG A 724 30.15 1.35 4.15
C ARG A 724 31.49 2.03 3.83
N LEU A 725 32.61 1.38 4.14
CA LEU A 725 33.94 1.90 3.83
C LEU A 725 34.14 2.03 2.31
N ARG A 726 33.70 1.03 1.53
CA ARG A 726 33.72 1.07 0.07
C ARG A 726 32.94 2.26 -0.49
N ALA A 727 31.70 2.47 -0.03
CA ALA A 727 30.87 3.59 -0.50
C ALA A 727 31.51 4.96 -0.19
N LYS A 728 32.22 5.08 0.94
CA LYS A 728 32.97 6.31 1.28
C LYS A 728 34.21 6.49 0.42
N LEU A 729 34.92 5.42 0.07
CA LEU A 729 36.08 5.47 -0.82
C LEU A 729 35.66 5.83 -2.26
N GLU A 730 34.56 5.26 -2.75
CA GLU A 730 33.98 5.59 -4.06
C GLU A 730 33.53 7.06 -4.12
N GLY A 731 33.07 7.62 -2.99
CA GLY A 731 32.75 9.06 -2.88
C GLY A 731 33.96 10.00 -2.81
N LEU A 732 35.19 9.47 -2.66
CA LEU A 732 36.44 10.25 -2.67
C LEU A 732 37.17 10.17 -4.02
N ALA A 733 36.72 9.32 -4.96
CA ALA A 733 37.35 9.18 -6.26
C ALA A 733 37.00 10.38 -7.17
N GLU A 734 38.00 10.95 -7.84
CA GLU A 734 37.76 11.98 -8.85
C GLU A 734 36.83 11.45 -9.95
N PRO A 735 35.84 12.23 -10.41
CA PRO A 735 34.94 11.81 -11.47
C PRO A 735 35.74 11.53 -12.75
N LEU A 736 35.47 10.38 -13.37
CA LEU A 736 36.02 10.02 -14.67
C LEU A 736 35.63 11.09 -15.71
N ALA A 737 36.58 11.96 -16.03
CA ALA A 737 36.48 12.82 -17.20
C ALA A 737 36.53 11.91 -18.44
N GLY A 738 35.37 11.70 -19.07
CA GLY A 738 35.26 11.04 -20.36
C GLY A 738 35.72 11.96 -21.50
N PRO A 739 36.18 11.38 -22.63
CA PRO A 739 36.86 12.08 -23.73
C PRO A 739 36.04 13.15 -24.44
#